data_AF-A0AAE1HHD0-F1
#
_entry.id   AF-A0AAE1HHD0-F1
#
_cell.length_a   1.000
_cell.length_b   1.000
_cell.length_c   1.000
_cell.angle_alpha   90.00
_cell.angle_beta   90.00
_cell.angle_gamma   90.00
#
_symmetry.space_group_name_H-M   'P 1'
#
loop_
_entity.id
_entity.type
_entity.pdbx_description
1 polymer ?
#
loop_
_entity_poly.entity_id
_entity_poly.type
_entity_poly.pdbx_seq_one_letter_code
_entity_poly.pdbx_strand_id
1 'polypeptide(L)'
;MELENIVANTVYLKAREGGGDSNKGKSKKWKKILQFPHISQCLDLQKKIDVRYGYVVDQQPIGRLLFREFCERLHPEYHTYNIFLDAIEQYEVESDENRSDLAQTVYKRYLQRDASEAVDVLNAEVVERCKERLSAASKDVFEECSSAVKAFLEGEPFRLFQESMYFHRYLQWKWLESQPITHKTFRMYRVLGKGGFGEVCACQVRATGKMYACKKLEKKRIKKRKGEAMVLIEKQILQKINSKFVVSLAYAYETKDALCLVLTIMNGGDLKFHIYNMGGEPGFDLNRSRFYAAEVLCGLQHLHAQGIVYRDCKPENILLDDTGHVRISDLGLAVEIPEGDMVRGRVGTVGYMAPEVIDNDKYTFSPDWFSFGCLIYEMIEGQAPFRARKEKVKREEVDRRVKDDTENYSHKFSDEAMSLCQQLLKKSPKTRLGCQCGRQGAREVKQHEFFSCLNWKRLEAGMCDPPFVPDPHAVYAKDVLDIEQFSTVKGVNLDATDDTFYTKFNTGSVSIPWQTEMIETECYKELNHFGPNSIRTPDLVLDAPPEPESKGCFPFRRKKLTARMRPVPIHVDSTPPPAPPTSVDNSTTTTRNANAGQATPADPSVTTSATSTSTSVTVTSSMSTTMVTGTTVTISSMSTMVSTASSGAKTINSVS
;
A
#
# COMPACT_ATOMS: atom_id res chain seq x y z
N MET A 1 -28.01 24.45 2.53
CA MET A 1 -26.58 24.40 2.88
C MET A 1 -26.30 23.17 3.75
N GLU A 2 -27.02 23.01 4.86
CA GLU A 2 -27.00 21.80 5.72
C GLU A 2 -27.44 20.52 4.98
N LEU A 3 -28.41 20.64 4.07
CA LEU A 3 -28.98 19.49 3.34
C LEU A 3 -27.95 18.73 2.48
N GLU A 4 -27.02 19.40 1.81
CA GLU A 4 -26.01 18.72 0.98
C GLU A 4 -25.06 17.87 1.82
N ASN A 5 -24.62 18.39 2.97
CA ASN A 5 -23.76 17.67 3.90
C ASN A 5 -24.52 16.49 4.53
N ILE A 6 -25.76 16.70 4.98
CA ILE A 6 -26.61 15.63 5.53
C ILE A 6 -26.84 14.53 4.49
N VAL A 7 -27.18 14.87 3.25
CA VAL A 7 -27.38 13.90 2.17
C VAL A 7 -26.09 13.15 1.88
N ALA A 8 -24.95 13.85 1.72
CA ALA A 8 -23.66 13.22 1.47
C ALA A 8 -23.27 12.24 2.59
N ASN A 9 -23.46 12.63 3.85
CA ASN A 9 -23.17 11.81 5.02
C ASN A 9 -24.09 10.59 5.12
N THR A 10 -25.40 10.80 4.94
CA THR A 10 -26.39 9.72 5.02
C THR A 10 -26.14 8.67 3.94
N VAL A 11 -25.89 9.11 2.71
CA VAL A 11 -25.61 8.19 1.58
C VAL A 11 -24.29 7.46 1.78
N TYR A 12 -23.28 8.13 2.35
CA TYR A 12 -21.99 7.53 2.67
C TYR A 12 -22.06 6.49 3.79
N LEU A 13 -22.71 6.82 4.92
CA LEU A 13 -22.90 5.90 6.05
C LEU A 13 -23.69 4.65 5.63
N LYS A 14 -24.77 4.84 4.86
CA LYS A 14 -25.53 3.72 4.30
C LYS A 14 -24.69 2.82 3.38
N ALA A 15 -23.70 3.38 2.67
CA ALA A 15 -22.79 2.60 1.85
C ALA A 15 -21.75 1.83 2.68
N ARG A 16 -21.28 2.41 3.81
CA ARG A 16 -20.38 1.74 4.76
C ARG A 16 -21.03 0.54 5.44
N GLU A 17 -22.30 0.64 5.79
CA GLU A 17 -23.10 -0.45 6.37
C GLU A 17 -23.33 -1.63 5.38
N GLY A 18 -22.90 -1.51 4.12
CA GLY A 18 -23.13 -2.51 3.08
C GLY A 18 -24.45 -2.32 2.31
N GLY A 19 -25.19 -1.24 2.59
CA GLY A 19 -26.49 -0.94 1.99
C GLY A 19 -27.62 -1.83 2.53
N GLY A 20 -28.88 -1.35 2.45
CA GLY A 20 -30.06 -2.10 2.92
C GLY A 20 -30.49 -3.30 2.07
N ASP A 21 -29.67 -3.72 1.10
CA ASP A 21 -29.94 -4.86 0.22
C ASP A 21 -29.07 -6.06 0.64
N SER A 22 -29.58 -7.27 0.52
CA SER A 22 -28.89 -8.54 0.85
C SER A 22 -27.57 -8.80 0.11
N ASN A 23 -27.25 -7.97 -0.89
CA ASN A 23 -26.08 -8.09 -1.76
C ASN A 23 -24.84 -7.32 -1.28
N LYS A 24 -24.82 -6.77 -0.06
CA LYS A 24 -23.66 -6.08 0.54
C LYS A 24 -23.03 -5.02 -0.39
N GLY A 25 -23.87 -4.23 -1.07
CA GLY A 25 -23.44 -3.17 -2.01
C GLY A 25 -23.11 -3.62 -3.44
N LYS A 26 -23.04 -4.93 -3.73
CA LYS A 26 -22.80 -5.48 -5.07
C LYS A 26 -23.90 -5.06 -6.06
N SER A 27 -23.51 -4.72 -7.29
CA SER A 27 -24.46 -4.51 -8.40
C SER A 27 -25.31 -5.76 -8.63
N LYS A 28 -26.60 -5.61 -8.94
CA LYS A 28 -27.48 -6.74 -9.33
C LYS A 28 -26.95 -7.55 -10.51
N LYS A 29 -26.02 -6.99 -11.31
CA LYS A 29 -25.39 -7.65 -12.47
C LYS A 29 -23.95 -8.09 -12.20
N TRP A 30 -23.50 -8.16 -10.94
CA TRP A 30 -22.08 -8.38 -10.62
C TRP A 30 -21.50 -9.69 -11.18
N LYS A 31 -22.25 -10.80 -11.15
CA LYS A 31 -21.83 -12.08 -11.75
C LYS A 31 -21.59 -11.99 -13.26
N LYS A 32 -22.31 -11.10 -13.94
CA LYS A 32 -22.08 -10.81 -15.37
C LYS A 32 -20.86 -9.90 -15.58
N ILE A 33 -20.56 -9.03 -14.63
CA ILE A 33 -19.36 -8.17 -14.69
C ILE A 33 -18.09 -9.01 -14.48
N LEU A 34 -18.14 -9.99 -13.56
CA LEU A 34 -17.03 -10.88 -13.20
C LEU A 34 -17.18 -12.28 -13.81
N GLN A 35 -17.82 -12.39 -14.98
CA GLN A 35 -18.00 -13.69 -15.63
C GLN A 35 -16.65 -14.19 -16.16
N PHE A 36 -16.27 -15.43 -15.81
CA PHE A 36 -15.04 -16.02 -16.35
C PHE A 36 -15.07 -16.11 -17.87
N PRO A 37 -13.95 -15.78 -18.54
CA PRO A 37 -13.78 -16.10 -19.94
C PRO A 37 -13.59 -17.62 -20.12
N HIS A 38 -13.80 -18.09 -21.34
CA HIS A 38 -13.36 -19.43 -21.71
C HIS A 38 -11.83 -19.56 -21.57
N ILE A 39 -11.34 -20.70 -21.11
CA ILE A 39 -9.92 -20.93 -20.80
C ILE A 39 -8.98 -20.65 -21.98
N SER A 40 -9.42 -20.90 -23.21
CA SER A 40 -8.64 -20.61 -24.43
C SER A 40 -8.23 -19.13 -24.57
N GLN A 41 -8.96 -18.20 -23.94
CA GLN A 41 -8.61 -16.77 -23.92
C GLN A 41 -7.52 -16.41 -22.90
N CYS A 42 -7.19 -17.34 -21.99
CA CYS A 42 -6.32 -17.10 -20.85
C CYS A 42 -4.96 -17.81 -20.97
N LEU A 43 -4.83 -18.84 -21.80
CA LEU A 43 -3.61 -19.66 -21.90
C LEU A 43 -2.36 -18.82 -22.22
N ASP A 44 -2.50 -17.78 -23.07
CA ASP A 44 -1.38 -16.88 -23.39
C ASP A 44 -0.92 -16.01 -22.22
N LEU A 45 -1.71 -15.89 -21.14
CA LEU A 45 -1.30 -15.14 -19.94
C LEU A 45 -0.13 -15.82 -19.24
N GLN A 46 -0.01 -17.15 -19.31
CA GLN A 46 1.09 -17.90 -18.69
C GLN A 46 2.46 -17.41 -19.19
N LYS A 47 2.55 -16.90 -20.43
CA LYS A 47 3.78 -16.35 -21.03
C LYS A 47 4.03 -14.88 -20.68
N LYS A 48 3.06 -14.20 -20.06
CA LYS A 48 3.06 -12.74 -19.83
C LYS A 48 3.17 -12.36 -18.36
N ILE A 49 2.90 -13.29 -17.45
CA ILE A 49 2.94 -13.06 -16.01
C ILE A 49 4.03 -13.91 -15.37
N ASP A 50 4.48 -13.51 -14.19
CA ASP A 50 5.32 -14.37 -13.37
C ASP A 50 4.49 -15.57 -12.89
N VAL A 51 5.02 -16.76 -13.12
CA VAL A 51 4.38 -18.04 -12.78
C VAL A 51 5.26 -18.90 -11.87
N ARG A 52 6.24 -18.30 -11.18
CA ARG A 52 7.07 -18.97 -10.18
C ARG A 52 6.29 -19.19 -8.87
N TYR A 53 6.66 -20.22 -8.12
CA TYR A 53 6.02 -20.57 -6.84
C TYR A 53 5.99 -19.37 -5.88
N GLY A 54 7.14 -18.72 -5.68
CA GLY A 54 7.24 -17.56 -4.78
C GLY A 54 6.42 -16.34 -5.23
N TYR A 55 5.99 -16.26 -6.49
CA TYR A 55 5.01 -15.27 -6.91
C TYR A 55 3.59 -15.79 -6.73
N VAL A 56 3.24 -16.92 -7.36
CA VAL A 56 1.86 -17.42 -7.42
C VAL A 56 1.33 -17.87 -6.07
N VAL A 57 2.14 -18.58 -5.27
CA VAL A 57 1.69 -19.22 -4.02
C VAL A 57 2.02 -18.36 -2.82
N ASP A 58 3.23 -17.79 -2.73
CA ASP A 58 3.62 -17.02 -1.55
C ASP A 58 3.02 -15.61 -1.54
N GLN A 59 2.91 -14.94 -2.69
CA GLN A 59 2.51 -13.53 -2.77
C GLN A 59 1.06 -13.32 -3.19
N GLN A 60 0.53 -14.09 -4.13
CA GLN A 60 -0.78 -13.85 -4.74
C GLN A 60 -1.89 -14.56 -3.94
N PRO A 61 -2.82 -13.84 -3.27
CA PRO A 61 -3.81 -14.45 -2.38
C PRO A 61 -4.67 -15.54 -3.05
N ILE A 62 -5.16 -15.31 -4.26
CA ILE A 62 -5.98 -16.30 -4.99
C ILE A 62 -5.11 -17.48 -5.46
N GLY A 63 -3.86 -17.23 -5.85
CA GLY A 63 -2.94 -18.30 -6.22
C GLY A 63 -2.63 -19.24 -5.06
N ARG A 64 -2.38 -18.69 -3.85
CA ARG A 64 -2.24 -19.46 -2.60
C ARG A 64 -3.45 -20.34 -2.33
N LEU A 65 -4.67 -19.78 -2.43
CA LEU A 65 -5.92 -20.51 -2.19
C LEU A 65 -6.12 -21.65 -3.20
N LEU A 66 -5.90 -21.40 -4.49
CA LEU A 66 -6.05 -22.42 -5.53
C LEU A 66 -5.01 -23.53 -5.42
N PHE A 67 -3.76 -23.20 -5.07
CA PHE A 67 -2.72 -24.20 -4.82
C PHE A 67 -3.07 -25.08 -3.61
N ARG A 68 -3.59 -24.48 -2.54
CA ARG A 68 -4.05 -25.22 -1.36
C ARG A 68 -5.24 -26.12 -1.66
N GLU A 69 -6.23 -25.64 -2.41
CA GLU A 69 -7.38 -26.43 -2.82
C GLU A 69 -6.98 -27.59 -3.74
N PHE A 70 -5.99 -27.38 -4.62
CA PHE A 70 -5.38 -28.43 -5.44
C PHE A 70 -4.73 -29.50 -4.57
N CYS A 71 -3.90 -29.11 -3.59
CA CYS A 71 -3.27 -30.06 -2.67
C CYS A 71 -4.34 -30.82 -1.89
N GLU A 72 -5.30 -30.12 -1.26
CA GLU A 72 -6.34 -30.75 -0.44
C GLU A 72 -7.15 -31.81 -1.20
N ARG A 73 -7.52 -31.52 -2.46
CA ARG A 73 -8.44 -32.38 -3.22
C ARG A 73 -7.77 -33.45 -4.05
N LEU A 74 -6.60 -33.18 -4.61
CA LEU A 74 -5.93 -34.08 -5.55
C LEU A 74 -4.66 -34.73 -4.98
N HIS A 75 -4.01 -34.08 -4.02
CA HIS A 75 -2.76 -34.54 -3.42
C HIS A 75 -2.75 -34.31 -1.90
N PRO A 76 -3.60 -35.03 -1.13
CA PRO A 76 -3.68 -34.84 0.32
C PRO A 76 -2.32 -34.97 1.03
N GLU A 77 -1.38 -35.73 0.46
CA GLU A 77 0.01 -35.84 0.90
C GLU A 77 0.75 -34.50 0.87
N TYR A 78 0.43 -33.59 -0.07
CA TYR A 78 1.01 -32.24 -0.11
C TYR A 78 0.24 -31.25 0.77
N HIS A 79 -1.01 -31.56 1.11
CA HIS A 79 -1.83 -30.71 1.95
C HIS A 79 -1.33 -30.68 3.41
N THR A 80 -0.80 -31.79 3.91
CA THR A 80 -0.19 -31.86 5.26
C THR A 80 0.94 -30.84 5.44
N TYR A 81 1.76 -30.60 4.41
CA TYR A 81 2.79 -29.55 4.42
C TYR A 81 2.19 -28.14 4.56
N ASN A 82 1.05 -27.87 3.92
CA ASN A 82 0.36 -26.59 4.04
C ASN A 82 -0.17 -26.38 5.47
N ILE A 83 -0.73 -27.42 6.09
CA ILE A 83 -1.20 -27.40 7.48
C ILE A 83 -0.02 -27.17 8.44
N PHE A 84 1.12 -27.83 8.20
CA PHE A 84 2.33 -27.61 8.98
C PHE A 84 2.82 -26.15 8.89
N LEU A 85 2.83 -25.56 7.69
CA LEU A 85 3.19 -24.15 7.52
C LEU A 85 2.20 -23.22 8.25
N ASP A 86 0.90 -23.53 8.27
CA ASP A 86 -0.09 -22.77 9.05
C ASP A 86 0.17 -22.86 10.56
N ALA A 87 0.58 -24.03 11.06
CA ALA A 87 0.93 -24.21 12.46
C ALA A 87 2.18 -23.40 12.86
N ILE A 88 3.16 -23.26 11.94
CA ILE A 88 4.31 -22.37 12.14
C ILE A 88 3.88 -20.91 12.16
N GLU A 89 3.03 -20.49 11.21
CA GLU A 89 2.51 -19.11 11.17
C GLU A 89 1.77 -18.76 12.48
N GLN A 90 1.02 -19.70 13.07
CA GLN A 90 0.38 -19.55 14.39
C GLN A 90 1.40 -19.48 15.54
N TYR A 91 2.43 -20.32 15.50
CA TYR A 91 3.51 -20.32 16.49
C TYR A 91 4.23 -18.96 16.57
N GLU A 92 4.53 -18.34 15.43
CA GLU A 92 5.30 -17.09 15.37
C GLU A 92 4.59 -15.90 16.02
N VAL A 93 3.26 -15.94 16.13
CA VAL A 93 2.41 -14.87 16.65
C VAL A 93 1.81 -15.18 18.04
N GLU A 94 2.10 -16.36 18.58
CA GLU A 94 1.66 -16.75 19.92
C GLU A 94 2.32 -15.88 21.02
N SER A 95 1.66 -15.74 22.18
CA SER A 95 2.20 -15.06 23.36
C SER A 95 3.44 -15.77 23.92
N ASP A 96 4.32 -15.05 24.62
CA ASP A 96 5.55 -15.64 25.14
C ASP A 96 5.27 -16.74 26.17
N GLU A 97 4.18 -16.61 26.93
CA GLU A 97 3.72 -17.58 27.94
C GLU A 97 3.31 -18.92 27.32
N ASN A 98 2.62 -18.88 26.17
CA ASN A 98 2.05 -20.07 25.53
C ASN A 98 2.97 -20.65 24.43
N ARG A 99 3.93 -19.86 23.93
CA ARG A 99 4.74 -20.24 22.76
C ARG A 99 5.53 -21.52 22.98
N SER A 100 6.07 -21.73 24.18
CA SER A 100 6.85 -22.93 24.51
C SER A 100 6.02 -24.21 24.36
N ASP A 101 4.79 -24.20 24.87
CA ASP A 101 3.87 -25.35 24.78
C ASP A 101 3.41 -25.59 23.34
N LEU A 102 3.17 -24.51 22.59
CA LEU A 102 2.84 -24.60 21.17
C LEU A 102 4.01 -25.14 20.34
N ALA A 103 5.26 -24.73 20.63
CA ALA A 103 6.46 -25.28 19.98
C ALA A 103 6.54 -26.80 20.17
N GLN A 104 6.33 -27.27 21.41
CA GLN A 104 6.31 -28.70 21.72
C GLN A 104 5.19 -29.44 21.00
N THR A 105 4.02 -28.82 20.89
CA THR A 105 2.86 -29.37 20.17
C THR A 105 3.13 -29.50 18.67
N VAL A 106 3.67 -28.45 18.04
CA VAL A 106 4.04 -28.44 16.61
C VAL A 106 5.11 -29.50 16.34
N TYR A 107 6.14 -29.58 17.17
CA TYR A 107 7.20 -30.58 17.01
C TYR A 107 6.66 -32.02 17.12
N LYS A 108 5.91 -32.35 18.17
CA LYS A 108 5.38 -33.69 18.38
C LYS A 108 4.42 -34.13 17.27
N ARG A 109 3.64 -33.20 16.74
CA ARG A 109 2.63 -33.49 15.72
C ARG A 109 3.23 -33.67 14.33
N TYR A 110 4.20 -32.84 13.95
CA TYR A 110 4.67 -32.74 12.57
C TYR A 110 6.13 -33.19 12.37
N LEU A 111 6.97 -33.19 13.40
CA LEU A 111 8.42 -33.45 13.24
C LEU A 111 8.88 -34.77 13.89
N GLN A 112 8.07 -35.35 14.78
CA GLN A 112 8.39 -36.64 15.39
C GLN A 112 8.14 -37.79 14.40
N ARG A 113 9.12 -38.69 14.24
CA ARG A 113 9.11 -39.76 13.21
C ARG A 113 7.89 -40.68 13.25
N ASP A 114 7.32 -40.90 14.43
CA ASP A 114 6.17 -41.80 14.63
C ASP A 114 4.81 -41.07 14.61
N ALA A 115 4.80 -39.76 14.33
CA ALA A 115 3.57 -38.98 14.29
C ALA A 115 2.77 -39.27 13.02
N SER A 116 1.44 -39.37 13.15
CA SER A 116 0.54 -39.63 12.01
C SER A 116 0.51 -38.51 10.98
N GLU A 117 0.95 -37.30 11.35
CA GLU A 117 1.01 -36.11 10.50
C GLU A 117 2.47 -35.66 10.26
N ALA A 118 3.45 -36.56 10.44
CA ALA A 118 4.86 -36.22 10.26
C ALA A 118 5.15 -35.73 8.84
N VAL A 119 5.84 -34.61 8.72
CA VAL A 119 6.37 -34.13 7.44
C VAL A 119 7.65 -34.91 7.10
N ASP A 120 7.57 -35.72 6.05
CA ASP A 120 8.61 -36.67 5.63
C ASP A 120 9.71 -36.04 4.76
N VAL A 121 9.51 -34.81 4.29
CA VAL A 121 10.46 -34.07 3.44
C VAL A 121 11.69 -33.54 4.18
N LEU A 122 11.62 -33.46 5.51
CA LEU A 122 12.70 -32.92 6.32
C LEU A 122 13.77 -33.98 6.60
N ASN A 123 15.04 -33.62 6.40
CA ASN A 123 16.14 -34.51 6.78
C ASN A 123 16.30 -34.57 8.31
N ALA A 124 16.91 -35.66 8.80
CA ALA A 124 17.07 -35.91 10.23
C ALA A 124 17.87 -34.81 10.96
N GLU A 125 18.83 -34.19 10.27
CA GLU A 125 19.66 -33.13 10.86
C GLU A 125 18.87 -31.84 11.12
N VAL A 126 17.99 -31.44 10.19
CA VAL A 126 17.11 -30.27 10.35
C VAL A 126 16.15 -30.49 11.51
N VAL A 127 15.59 -31.70 11.63
CA VAL A 127 14.69 -32.05 12.75
C VAL A 127 15.42 -32.02 14.09
N GLU A 128 16.66 -32.54 14.16
CA GLU A 128 17.42 -32.52 15.41
C GLU A 128 17.84 -31.10 15.80
N ARG A 129 18.30 -30.27 14.85
CA ARG A 129 18.59 -28.84 15.11
C ARG A 129 17.36 -28.08 15.60
N CYS A 130 16.19 -28.34 15.02
CA CYS A 130 14.93 -27.76 15.48
C CYS A 130 14.64 -28.16 16.92
N LYS A 131 14.83 -29.44 17.27
CA LYS A 131 14.62 -29.99 18.61
C LYS A 131 15.54 -29.35 19.65
N GLU A 132 16.82 -29.17 19.33
CA GLU A 132 17.79 -28.49 20.20
C GLU A 132 17.39 -27.05 20.52
N ARG A 133 16.69 -26.38 19.60
CA ARG A 133 16.20 -25.00 19.76
C ARG A 133 14.86 -24.88 20.47
N LEU A 134 14.09 -25.97 20.64
CA LEU A 134 12.75 -25.91 21.25
C LEU A 134 12.76 -25.30 22.64
N SER A 135 13.81 -25.53 23.44
CA SER A 135 13.91 -24.98 24.80
C SER A 135 14.10 -23.46 24.84
N ALA A 136 14.58 -22.86 23.75
CA ALA A 136 14.73 -21.41 23.65
C ALA A 136 13.39 -20.71 23.38
N ALA A 137 12.39 -21.43 22.84
CA ALA A 137 11.09 -20.90 22.41
C ALA A 137 11.20 -19.58 21.61
N SER A 138 12.30 -19.41 20.86
CA SER A 138 12.55 -18.24 20.05
C SER A 138 11.67 -18.29 18.80
N LYS A 139 11.37 -17.12 18.23
CA LYS A 139 10.41 -17.02 17.12
C LYS A 139 10.88 -17.71 15.83
N ASP A 140 12.18 -17.96 15.69
CA ASP A 140 12.86 -18.54 14.54
C ASP A 140 13.12 -20.06 14.65
N VAL A 141 12.58 -20.72 15.69
CA VAL A 141 12.78 -22.16 15.93
C VAL A 141 12.48 -23.03 14.69
N PHE A 142 11.43 -22.72 13.95
CA PHE A 142 10.99 -23.50 12.78
C PHE A 142 11.39 -22.89 11.42
N GLU A 143 12.23 -21.85 11.39
CA GLU A 143 12.57 -21.13 10.14
C GLU A 143 13.20 -22.06 9.10
N GLU A 144 14.14 -22.91 9.52
CA GLU A 144 14.80 -23.89 8.64
C GLU A 144 13.82 -24.95 8.13
N CYS A 145 12.94 -25.47 9.00
CA CYS A 145 11.91 -26.43 8.64
C CYS A 145 10.93 -25.84 7.61
N SER A 146 10.45 -24.62 7.84
CA SER A 146 9.53 -23.93 6.93
C SER A 146 10.16 -23.69 5.55
N SER A 147 11.45 -23.35 5.51
CA SER A 147 12.20 -23.11 4.28
C SER A 147 12.36 -24.38 3.46
N ALA A 148 12.70 -25.50 4.11
CA ALA A 148 12.83 -26.79 3.45
C ALA A 148 11.49 -27.30 2.87
N VAL A 149 10.39 -27.15 3.62
CA VAL A 149 9.05 -27.52 3.15
C VAL A 149 8.61 -26.67 1.96
N LYS A 150 8.85 -25.35 1.99
CA LYS A 150 8.55 -24.47 0.85
C LYS A 150 9.37 -24.82 -0.39
N ALA A 151 10.65 -25.12 -0.23
CA ALA A 151 11.52 -25.52 -1.33
C ALA A 151 11.04 -26.82 -2.00
N PHE A 152 10.48 -27.76 -1.24
CA PHE A 152 9.85 -28.95 -1.80
C PHE A 152 8.55 -28.64 -2.53
N LEU A 153 7.65 -27.84 -1.93
CA LEU A 153 6.39 -27.44 -2.55
C LEU A 153 6.61 -26.69 -3.87
N GLU A 154 7.69 -25.92 -3.99
CA GLU A 154 8.12 -25.24 -5.22
C GLU A 154 8.51 -26.21 -6.36
N GLY A 155 8.89 -27.44 -6.04
CA GLY A 155 9.29 -28.46 -7.01
C GLY A 155 8.11 -29.17 -7.68
N GLU A 156 8.07 -30.49 -7.54
CA GLU A 156 7.08 -31.35 -8.18
C GLU A 156 5.62 -30.97 -7.86
N PRO A 157 5.23 -30.64 -6.60
CA PRO A 157 3.86 -30.23 -6.29
C PRO A 157 3.40 -29.01 -7.10
N PHE A 158 4.26 -28.00 -7.25
CA PHE A 158 3.92 -26.81 -8.02
C PHE A 158 3.89 -27.07 -9.52
N ARG A 159 4.77 -27.94 -10.05
CA ARG A 159 4.72 -28.36 -11.46
C ARG A 159 3.38 -29.04 -11.79
N LEU A 160 2.93 -29.96 -10.93
CA LEU A 160 1.64 -30.64 -11.08
C LEU A 160 0.46 -29.65 -10.98
N PHE A 161 0.55 -28.67 -10.07
CA PHE A 161 -0.43 -27.61 -9.98
C PHE A 161 -0.54 -26.82 -11.30
N GLN A 162 0.59 -26.44 -11.91
CA GLN A 162 0.63 -25.70 -13.19
C GLN A 162 -0.02 -26.46 -14.35
N GLU A 163 0.00 -27.79 -14.33
CA GLU A 163 -0.63 -28.67 -15.33
C GLU A 163 -2.12 -28.92 -15.04
N SER A 164 -2.60 -28.54 -13.86
CA SER A 164 -3.95 -28.80 -13.40
C SER A 164 -4.98 -27.76 -13.85
N MET A 165 -6.27 -28.11 -13.72
CA MET A 165 -7.36 -27.15 -13.93
C MET A 165 -7.40 -26.01 -12.90
N TYR A 166 -6.75 -26.18 -11.74
CA TYR A 166 -6.69 -25.13 -10.71
C TYR A 166 -5.80 -23.97 -11.16
N PHE A 167 -4.69 -24.28 -11.85
CA PHE A 167 -3.88 -23.24 -12.48
C PHE A 167 -4.60 -22.59 -13.67
N HIS A 168 -5.36 -23.35 -14.46
CA HIS A 168 -6.24 -22.76 -15.47
C HIS A 168 -7.27 -21.79 -14.88
N ARG A 169 -7.86 -22.14 -13.73
CA ARG A 169 -8.74 -21.24 -12.98
C ARG A 169 -7.97 -20.02 -12.46
N TYR A 170 -6.74 -20.17 -12.00
CA TYR A 170 -5.86 -19.03 -11.67
C TYR A 170 -5.68 -18.10 -12.87
N LEU A 171 -5.44 -18.62 -14.07
CA LEU A 171 -5.33 -17.81 -15.29
C LEU A 171 -6.63 -17.06 -15.63
N GLN A 172 -7.81 -17.66 -15.41
CA GLN A 172 -9.09 -16.95 -15.57
C GLN A 172 -9.24 -15.80 -14.56
N TRP A 173 -8.82 -16.00 -13.30
CA TRP A 173 -8.77 -14.92 -12.31
C TRP A 173 -7.81 -13.81 -12.71
N LYS A 174 -6.61 -14.14 -13.20
CA LYS A 174 -5.66 -13.15 -13.74
C LYS A 174 -6.20 -12.43 -14.97
N TRP A 175 -6.99 -13.11 -15.80
CA TRP A 175 -7.68 -12.47 -16.92
C TRP A 175 -8.70 -11.44 -16.44
N LEU A 176 -9.52 -11.76 -15.44
CA LEU A 176 -10.47 -10.82 -14.84
C LEU A 176 -9.76 -9.64 -14.19
N GLU A 177 -8.67 -9.89 -13.46
CA GLU A 177 -7.82 -8.86 -12.87
C GLU A 177 -7.31 -7.88 -13.93
N SER A 178 -6.90 -8.39 -15.11
CA SER A 178 -6.33 -7.58 -16.20
C SER A 178 -7.34 -6.72 -16.98
N GLN A 179 -8.64 -6.81 -16.67
CA GLN A 179 -9.66 -6.06 -17.40
C GLN A 179 -9.51 -4.54 -17.21
N PRO A 180 -9.77 -3.73 -18.25
CA PRO A 180 -9.60 -2.28 -18.17
C PRO A 180 -10.45 -1.63 -17.07
N ILE A 181 -9.82 -0.76 -16.28
CA ILE A 181 -10.47 0.01 -15.22
C ILE A 181 -10.91 1.37 -15.77
N THR A 182 -12.14 1.77 -15.46
CA THR A 182 -12.68 3.08 -15.88
C THR A 182 -13.51 3.69 -14.76
N HIS A 183 -13.93 4.95 -14.94
CA HIS A 183 -14.88 5.59 -14.01
C HIS A 183 -16.19 4.80 -13.82
N LYS A 184 -16.56 3.90 -14.75
CA LYS A 184 -17.76 3.05 -14.64
C LYS A 184 -17.58 1.90 -13.66
N THR A 185 -16.35 1.54 -13.31
CA THR A 185 -16.04 0.51 -12.31
C THR A 185 -16.53 0.92 -10.92
N PHE A 186 -16.61 2.24 -10.66
CA PHE A 186 -16.88 2.78 -9.33
C PHE A 186 -18.22 3.51 -9.23
N ARG A 187 -18.73 3.64 -8.00
CA ARG A 187 -19.71 4.65 -7.57
C ARG A 187 -18.98 5.64 -6.67
N MET A 188 -19.20 6.93 -6.85
CA MET A 188 -18.57 7.98 -6.04
C MET A 188 -19.54 8.45 -4.95
N TYR A 189 -18.98 8.78 -3.80
CA TYR A 189 -19.71 9.24 -2.60
C TYR A 189 -19.13 10.59 -2.12
N ARG A 190 -19.11 10.80 -0.80
CA ARG A 190 -18.64 12.01 -0.14
C ARG A 190 -17.15 12.30 -0.39
N VAL A 191 -16.82 13.59 -0.51
CA VAL A 191 -15.43 14.08 -0.43
C VAL A 191 -14.95 13.97 1.03
N LEU A 192 -13.82 13.29 1.21
CA LEU A 192 -13.20 13.02 2.51
C LEU A 192 -12.15 14.09 2.86
N GLY A 193 -11.48 14.64 1.85
CA GLY A 193 -10.44 15.63 2.05
C GLY A 193 -9.90 16.21 0.75
N LYS A 194 -8.91 17.10 0.88
CA LYS A 194 -8.27 17.83 -0.21
C LYS A 194 -6.76 17.64 -0.13
N GLY A 195 -6.14 17.27 -1.25
CA GLY A 195 -4.70 17.14 -1.41
C GLY A 195 -4.12 18.20 -2.34
N GLY A 196 -2.80 18.18 -2.56
CA GLY A 196 -2.11 19.22 -3.36
C GLY A 196 -2.59 19.35 -4.81
N PHE A 197 -2.99 18.25 -5.44
CA PHE A 197 -3.39 18.19 -6.85
C PHE A 197 -4.90 17.96 -7.09
N GLY A 198 -5.71 17.87 -6.03
CA GLY A 198 -7.15 17.62 -6.17
C GLY A 198 -7.77 17.13 -4.88
N GLU A 199 -8.80 16.30 -4.99
CA GLU A 199 -9.63 15.85 -3.87
C GLU A 199 -9.49 14.34 -3.62
N VAL A 200 -9.85 13.93 -2.41
CA VAL A 200 -10.03 12.52 -2.05
C VAL A 200 -11.50 12.30 -1.75
N CYS A 201 -12.15 11.35 -2.43
CA CYS A 201 -13.55 11.00 -2.18
C CYS A 201 -13.71 9.51 -1.88
N ALA A 202 -14.70 9.16 -1.06
CA ALA A 202 -15.11 7.77 -0.91
C ALA A 202 -15.68 7.24 -2.24
N CYS A 203 -15.37 5.99 -2.57
CA CYS A 203 -15.89 5.30 -3.73
C CYS A 203 -16.16 3.83 -3.42
N GLN A 204 -17.03 3.19 -4.20
CA GLN A 204 -17.37 1.77 -4.08
C GLN A 204 -17.18 1.05 -5.41
N VAL A 205 -16.51 -0.10 -5.41
CA VAL A 205 -16.42 -0.96 -6.60
C VAL A 205 -17.79 -1.57 -6.87
N ARG A 206 -18.33 -1.38 -8.08
CA ARG A 206 -19.70 -1.81 -8.42
C ARG A 206 -19.89 -3.31 -8.38
N ALA A 207 -18.87 -4.08 -8.75
CA ALA A 207 -18.97 -5.53 -8.84
C ALA A 207 -18.96 -6.18 -7.45
N THR A 208 -18.07 -5.73 -6.57
CA THR A 208 -17.79 -6.38 -5.28
C THR A 208 -18.48 -5.71 -4.10
N GLY A 209 -18.85 -4.44 -4.23
CA GLY A 209 -19.37 -3.63 -3.12
C GLY A 209 -18.28 -3.08 -2.18
N LYS A 210 -16.99 -3.37 -2.43
CA LYS A 210 -15.90 -2.90 -1.56
C LYS A 210 -15.75 -1.37 -1.62
N MET A 211 -15.60 -0.77 -0.44
CA MET A 211 -15.34 0.66 -0.27
C MET A 211 -13.84 0.97 -0.34
N TYR A 212 -13.51 2.08 -0.98
CA TYR A 212 -12.16 2.63 -1.15
C TYR A 212 -12.16 4.16 -1.08
N ALA A 213 -10.99 4.75 -0.89
CA ALA A 213 -10.76 6.18 -1.11
C ALA A 213 -10.20 6.41 -2.52
N CYS A 214 -10.73 7.38 -3.26
CA CYS A 214 -10.26 7.75 -4.60
C CYS A 214 -9.60 9.13 -4.54
N LYS A 215 -8.27 9.16 -4.59
CA LYS A 215 -7.47 10.39 -4.72
C LYS A 215 -7.47 10.80 -6.19
N LYS A 216 -8.23 11.84 -6.53
CA LYS A 216 -8.35 12.41 -7.87
C LYS A 216 -7.36 13.56 -8.03
N LEU A 217 -6.46 13.44 -8.99
CA LEU A 217 -5.41 14.41 -9.28
C LEU A 217 -5.76 15.10 -10.61
N GLU A 218 -6.08 16.39 -10.58
CA GLU A 218 -6.51 17.17 -11.76
C GLU A 218 -5.37 17.29 -12.80
N LYS A 219 -5.59 16.79 -14.02
CA LYS A 219 -4.56 16.78 -15.09
C LYS A 219 -4.00 18.17 -15.38
N LYS A 220 -4.88 19.18 -15.50
CA LYS A 220 -4.47 20.58 -15.72
C LYS A 220 -3.64 21.15 -14.56
N ARG A 221 -3.92 20.73 -13.32
CA ARG A 221 -3.19 21.21 -12.14
C ARG A 221 -1.81 20.56 -12.04
N ILE A 222 -1.71 19.27 -12.37
CA ILE A 222 -0.44 18.56 -12.49
C ILE A 222 0.45 19.29 -13.50
N LYS A 223 -0.05 19.50 -14.73
CA LYS A 223 0.69 20.19 -15.80
C LYS A 223 1.13 21.60 -15.40
N LYS A 224 0.21 22.39 -14.82
CA LYS A 224 0.52 23.76 -14.36
C LYS A 224 1.68 23.80 -13.35
N ARG A 225 1.78 22.77 -12.51
CA ARG A 225 2.78 22.68 -11.43
C ARG A 225 3.99 21.81 -11.77
N LYS A 226 4.05 21.25 -12.99
CA LYS A 226 5.09 20.29 -13.41
C LYS A 226 5.21 19.10 -12.43
N GLY A 227 4.05 18.57 -12.01
CA GLY A 227 3.94 17.53 -10.98
C GLY A 227 3.99 16.08 -11.47
N GLU A 228 4.26 15.86 -12.76
CA GLU A 228 4.14 14.55 -13.43
C GLU A 228 5.03 13.49 -12.77
N ALA A 229 6.31 13.84 -12.52
CA ALA A 229 7.26 12.93 -11.88
C ALA A 229 6.83 12.54 -10.45
N MET A 230 6.37 13.52 -9.67
CA MET A 230 5.91 13.31 -8.29
C MET A 230 4.71 12.33 -8.26
N VAL A 231 3.72 12.54 -9.14
CA VAL A 231 2.54 11.68 -9.24
C VAL A 231 2.90 10.27 -9.68
N LEU A 232 3.85 10.12 -10.61
CA LEU A 232 4.28 8.79 -11.07
C LEU A 232 5.06 8.05 -9.98
N ILE A 233 5.95 8.73 -9.27
CA ILE A 233 6.71 8.18 -8.13
C ILE A 233 5.75 7.72 -7.03
N GLU A 234 4.77 8.56 -6.64
CA GLU A 234 3.76 8.18 -5.64
C GLU A 234 3.04 6.89 -6.05
N LYS A 235 2.59 6.80 -7.31
CA LYS A 235 1.93 5.60 -7.84
C LYS A 235 2.84 4.37 -7.81
N GLN A 236 4.10 4.51 -8.22
CA GLN A 236 5.06 3.39 -8.27
C GLN A 236 5.40 2.87 -6.87
N ILE A 237 5.63 3.78 -5.92
CA ILE A 237 5.88 3.44 -4.51
C ILE A 237 4.67 2.68 -3.93
N LEU A 238 3.46 3.21 -4.12
CA LEU A 238 2.22 2.58 -3.68
C LEU A 238 1.95 1.22 -4.32
N GLN A 239 2.43 0.96 -5.53
CA GLN A 239 2.32 -0.35 -6.18
C GLN A 239 3.29 -1.40 -5.61
N LYS A 240 4.45 -0.96 -5.09
CA LYS A 240 5.50 -1.83 -4.55
C LYS A 240 5.23 -2.20 -3.09
N ILE A 241 4.62 -1.29 -2.33
CA ILE A 241 4.38 -1.48 -0.89
C ILE A 241 3.22 -2.43 -0.65
N ASN A 242 3.44 -3.43 0.20
CA ASN A 242 2.41 -4.30 0.75
C ASN A 242 2.58 -4.37 2.27
N SER A 243 1.95 -3.44 2.98
CA SER A 243 2.04 -3.31 4.44
C SER A 243 0.67 -3.07 5.05
N LYS A 244 0.41 -3.67 6.22
CA LYS A 244 -0.77 -3.37 7.03
C LYS A 244 -0.75 -1.94 7.59
N PHE A 245 0.42 -1.31 7.68
CA PHE A 245 0.62 -0.01 8.31
C PHE A 245 0.80 1.14 7.31
N VAL A 246 0.60 0.86 6.01
CA VAL A 246 0.60 1.85 4.93
C VAL A 246 -0.66 1.62 4.09
N VAL A 247 -1.29 2.69 3.61
CA VAL A 247 -2.44 2.54 2.69
C VAL A 247 -2.01 1.81 1.42
N SER A 248 -2.84 0.88 0.95
CA SER A 248 -2.55 0.08 -0.25
C SER A 248 -3.27 0.68 -1.46
N LEU A 249 -2.61 0.66 -2.62
CA LEU A 249 -3.23 1.02 -3.90
C LEU A 249 -3.88 -0.21 -4.53
N ALA A 250 -5.19 -0.16 -4.76
CA ALA A 250 -5.94 -1.21 -5.43
C ALA A 250 -6.10 -0.95 -6.93
N TYR A 251 -6.24 0.32 -7.36
CA TYR A 251 -6.41 0.67 -8.76
C TYR A 251 -5.76 2.02 -9.11
N ALA A 252 -5.15 2.11 -10.29
CA ALA A 252 -4.68 3.36 -10.89
C ALA A 252 -5.29 3.49 -12.28
N TYR A 253 -6.12 4.52 -12.49
CA TYR A 253 -6.80 4.74 -13.77
C TYR A 253 -6.94 6.23 -14.08
N GLU A 254 -7.27 6.54 -15.33
CA GLU A 254 -7.53 7.92 -15.75
C GLU A 254 -8.99 8.19 -16.11
N THR A 255 -9.35 9.45 -16.03
CA THR A 255 -10.59 10.01 -16.58
C THR A 255 -10.25 11.10 -17.60
N LYS A 256 -11.29 11.75 -18.13
CA LYS A 256 -11.10 12.91 -19.00
C LYS A 256 -10.26 14.01 -18.34
N ASP A 257 -10.52 14.29 -17.07
CA ASP A 257 -10.00 15.49 -16.39
C ASP A 257 -9.03 15.18 -15.23
N ALA A 258 -8.93 13.94 -14.79
CA ALA A 258 -8.13 13.54 -13.62
C ALA A 258 -7.43 12.19 -13.77
N LEU A 259 -6.33 12.02 -13.05
CA LEU A 259 -5.71 10.73 -12.72
C LEU A 259 -6.21 10.27 -11.34
N CYS A 260 -6.53 8.99 -11.20
CA CYS A 260 -7.17 8.46 -9.99
C CYS A 260 -6.33 7.35 -9.37
N LEU A 261 -5.99 7.50 -8.09
CA LEU A 261 -5.45 6.44 -7.23
C LEU A 261 -6.57 5.96 -6.30
N VAL A 262 -6.92 4.68 -6.39
CA VAL A 262 -7.92 4.05 -5.53
C VAL A 262 -7.19 3.31 -4.42
N LEU A 263 -7.29 3.84 -3.20
CA LEU A 263 -6.52 3.49 -2.02
C LEU A 263 -7.42 2.87 -0.95
N THR A 264 -6.84 2.09 -0.04
CA THR A 264 -7.51 1.66 1.20
C THR A 264 -8.26 2.83 1.84
N ILE A 265 -9.55 2.63 2.12
CA ILE A 265 -10.36 3.63 2.81
C ILE A 265 -10.06 3.58 4.31
N MET A 266 -9.86 4.75 4.90
CA MET A 266 -9.55 4.93 6.32
C MET A 266 -10.65 5.81 6.93
N ASN A 267 -11.71 5.17 7.40
CA ASN A 267 -12.96 5.82 7.78
C ASN A 267 -12.91 6.54 9.14
N GLY A 268 -11.95 6.19 9.98
CA GLY A 268 -11.76 6.77 11.30
C GLY A 268 -11.16 8.18 11.27
N GLY A 269 -10.84 8.73 10.10
CA GLY A 269 -10.26 10.07 9.97
C GLY A 269 -8.76 10.11 10.28
N ASP A 270 -8.18 11.32 10.27
CA ASP A 270 -6.76 11.55 10.53
C ASP A 270 -6.45 11.84 12.01
N LEU A 271 -5.21 11.58 12.45
CA LEU A 271 -4.82 11.82 13.84
C LEU A 271 -4.91 13.29 14.23
N LYS A 272 -4.78 14.24 13.30
CA LYS A 272 -4.98 15.66 13.63
C LYS A 272 -6.40 15.90 14.12
N PHE A 273 -7.41 15.36 13.43
CA PHE A 273 -8.80 15.45 13.91
C PHE A 273 -8.92 14.84 15.31
N HIS A 274 -8.32 13.67 15.54
CA HIS A 274 -8.38 13.01 16.85
C HIS A 274 -7.72 13.82 17.97
N ILE A 275 -6.56 14.42 17.73
CA ILE A 275 -5.82 15.22 18.73
C ILE A 275 -6.57 16.51 19.09
N TYR A 276 -7.24 17.14 18.11
CA TYR A 276 -7.65 18.53 18.23
C TYR A 276 -9.16 18.78 18.21
N ASN A 277 -9.96 17.80 17.81
CA ASN A 277 -11.38 17.96 17.48
C ASN A 277 -12.30 16.90 18.12
N MET A 278 -11.80 15.99 18.96
CA MET A 278 -12.62 14.98 19.66
C MET A 278 -13.36 15.52 20.90
N GLY A 279 -13.20 16.79 21.25
CA GLY A 279 -13.67 17.36 22.51
C GLY A 279 -12.73 17.05 23.68
N GLY A 280 -12.77 17.86 24.74
CA GLY A 280 -11.85 17.75 25.88
C GLY A 280 -10.50 18.44 25.68
N GLU A 281 -9.52 18.08 26.52
CA GLU A 281 -8.15 18.58 26.41
C GLU A 281 -7.45 17.96 25.19
N PRO A 282 -6.71 18.76 24.38
CA PRO A 282 -5.96 18.22 23.24
C PRO A 282 -4.91 17.19 23.65
N GLY A 283 -4.68 16.22 22.75
CA GLY A 283 -3.75 15.10 22.94
C GLY A 283 -4.45 13.79 23.31
N PHE A 284 -3.66 12.74 23.50
CA PHE A 284 -4.09 11.40 23.88
C PHE A 284 -3.43 10.98 25.18
N ASP A 285 -4.03 10.01 25.86
CA ASP A 285 -3.34 9.31 26.93
C ASP A 285 -2.11 8.53 26.40
N LEU A 286 -1.22 8.16 27.32
CA LEU A 286 0.03 7.48 26.97
C LEU A 286 -0.19 6.11 26.31
N ASN A 287 -1.25 5.39 26.66
CA ASN A 287 -1.51 4.07 26.07
C ASN A 287 -1.92 4.20 24.61
N ARG A 288 -2.84 5.12 24.30
CA ARG A 288 -3.25 5.42 22.93
C ARG A 288 -2.11 5.98 22.09
N SER A 289 -1.33 6.92 22.64
CA SER A 289 -0.12 7.45 22.00
C SER A 289 0.90 6.34 21.67
N ARG A 290 1.15 5.44 22.62
CA ARG A 290 2.10 4.32 22.45
C ARG A 290 1.65 3.35 21.37
N PHE A 291 0.37 2.98 21.35
CA PHE A 291 -0.18 2.05 20.36
C PHE A 291 -0.05 2.61 18.93
N TYR A 292 -0.51 3.84 18.69
CA TYR A 292 -0.38 4.46 17.37
C TYR A 292 1.07 4.70 16.97
N ALA A 293 1.94 5.11 17.90
CA ALA A 293 3.37 5.23 17.64
C ALA A 293 3.98 3.90 17.19
N ALA A 294 3.60 2.79 17.81
CA ALA A 294 4.10 1.46 17.47
C ALA A 294 3.65 1.02 16.05
N GLU A 295 2.41 1.29 15.67
CA GLU A 295 1.92 0.99 14.32
C GLU A 295 2.59 1.86 13.24
N VAL A 296 2.73 3.17 13.51
CA VAL A 296 3.46 4.08 12.61
C VAL A 296 4.93 3.65 12.49
N LEU A 297 5.56 3.20 13.57
CA LEU A 297 6.92 2.66 13.55
C LEU A 297 7.03 1.43 12.63
N CYS A 298 6.07 0.51 12.68
CA CYS A 298 6.01 -0.62 11.76
C CYS A 298 5.83 -0.18 10.29
N GLY A 299 5.04 0.88 10.05
CA GLY A 299 4.92 1.51 8.74
C GLY A 299 6.25 2.07 8.22
N LEU A 300 6.94 2.88 9.04
CA LEU A 300 8.26 3.44 8.71
C LEU A 300 9.31 2.33 8.48
N GLN A 301 9.33 1.31 9.34
CA GLN A 301 10.19 0.15 9.16
C GLN A 301 10.00 -0.50 7.79
N HIS A 302 8.75 -0.70 7.37
CA HIS A 302 8.46 -1.31 6.07
C HIS A 302 8.95 -0.44 4.91
N LEU A 303 8.72 0.87 4.97
CA LEU A 303 9.22 1.81 3.96
C LEU A 303 10.75 1.79 3.88
N HIS A 304 11.43 1.89 5.02
CA HIS A 304 12.89 1.93 5.09
C HIS A 304 13.52 0.61 4.62
N ALA A 305 12.92 -0.54 4.96
CA ALA A 305 13.36 -1.84 4.48
C ALA A 305 13.31 -1.95 2.94
N GLN A 306 12.36 -1.26 2.30
CA GLN A 306 12.25 -1.14 0.84
C GLN A 306 13.12 -0.03 0.24
N GLY A 307 13.95 0.63 1.05
CA GLY A 307 14.78 1.75 0.63
C GLY A 307 14.02 3.06 0.43
N ILE A 308 12.81 3.20 0.95
CA ILE A 308 11.95 4.36 0.73
C ILE A 308 12.00 5.27 1.96
N VAL A 309 12.36 6.55 1.78
CA VAL A 309 12.19 7.58 2.82
C VAL A 309 10.85 8.29 2.62
N TYR A 310 10.10 8.51 3.70
CA TYR A 310 8.73 9.02 3.65
C TYR A 310 8.63 10.55 3.58
N ARG A 311 9.41 11.26 4.42
CA ARG A 311 9.58 12.74 4.45
C ARG A 311 8.37 13.59 4.83
N ASP A 312 7.25 12.99 5.23
CA ASP A 312 6.04 13.75 5.64
C ASP A 312 5.25 13.06 6.76
N CYS A 313 5.95 12.56 7.79
CA CYS A 313 5.31 12.02 9.00
C CYS A 313 4.74 13.16 9.86
N LYS A 314 3.41 13.19 9.97
CA LYS A 314 2.64 14.20 10.72
C LYS A 314 1.22 13.71 10.98
N PRO A 315 0.48 14.25 11.96
CA PRO A 315 -0.85 13.74 12.32
C PRO A 315 -1.86 13.72 11.16
N GLU A 316 -1.80 14.66 10.22
CA GLU A 316 -2.71 14.69 9.06
C GLU A 316 -2.58 13.47 8.14
N ASN A 317 -1.39 12.85 8.10
CA ASN A 317 -1.11 11.76 7.16
C ASN A 317 -1.21 10.38 7.81
N ILE A 318 -1.56 10.31 9.10
CA ILE A 318 -1.80 9.06 9.82
C ILE A 318 -3.30 8.89 9.99
N LEU A 319 -3.88 7.88 9.33
CA LEU A 319 -5.32 7.68 9.22
C LEU A 319 -5.79 6.44 9.98
N LEU A 320 -6.98 6.48 10.56
CA LEU A 320 -7.60 5.34 11.27
C LEU A 320 -8.58 4.58 10.37
N ASP A 321 -8.59 3.26 10.47
CA ASP A 321 -9.64 2.42 9.88
C ASP A 321 -10.84 2.25 10.84
N ASP A 322 -11.84 1.45 10.44
CA ASP A 322 -13.05 1.23 11.22
C ASP A 322 -12.81 0.46 12.53
N THR A 323 -11.70 -0.27 12.65
CA THR A 323 -11.37 -1.03 13.87
C THR A 323 -10.41 -0.28 14.78
N GLY A 324 -9.90 0.87 14.35
CA GLY A 324 -9.08 1.76 15.17
C GLY A 324 -7.57 1.63 14.94
N HIS A 325 -7.13 0.82 13.97
CA HIS A 325 -5.72 0.74 13.58
C HIS A 325 -5.33 1.92 12.69
N VAL A 326 -4.08 2.37 12.80
CA VAL A 326 -3.55 3.47 12.00
C VAL A 326 -2.70 3.00 10.82
N ARG A 327 -2.76 3.78 9.72
CA ARG A 327 -1.87 3.61 8.57
C ARG A 327 -1.29 4.93 8.11
N ILE A 328 -0.05 4.88 7.64
CA ILE A 328 0.60 5.96 6.91
C ILE A 328 -0.09 6.14 5.55
N SER A 329 -0.37 7.39 5.18
CA SER A 329 -0.97 7.79 3.91
C SER A 329 -0.14 8.90 3.21
N ASP A 330 -0.58 9.35 2.03
CA ASP A 330 0.04 10.42 1.23
C ASP A 330 1.56 10.29 0.99
N LEU A 331 1.95 9.35 0.12
CA LEU A 331 3.35 9.11 -0.25
C LEU A 331 3.86 10.08 -1.33
N GLY A 332 3.19 11.22 -1.54
CA GLY A 332 3.52 12.18 -2.59
C GLY A 332 4.92 12.82 -2.45
N LEU A 333 5.48 12.83 -1.22
CA LEU A 333 6.84 13.29 -0.96
C LEU A 333 7.83 12.15 -0.74
N ALA A 334 7.41 10.88 -0.78
CA ALA A 334 8.31 9.76 -0.59
C ALA A 334 9.29 9.63 -1.77
N VAL A 335 10.46 9.04 -1.52
CA VAL A 335 11.44 8.74 -2.56
C VAL A 335 12.19 7.46 -2.23
N GLU A 336 12.48 6.66 -3.26
CA GLU A 336 13.34 5.49 -3.16
C GLU A 336 14.81 5.93 -3.21
N ILE A 337 15.59 5.45 -2.24
CA ILE A 337 17.02 5.68 -2.10
C ILE A 337 17.73 4.35 -2.38
N PRO A 338 18.49 4.25 -3.48
CA PRO A 338 19.34 3.10 -3.75
C PRO A 338 20.30 2.82 -2.59
N GLU A 339 20.76 1.58 -2.47
CA GLU A 339 21.69 1.22 -1.41
C GLU A 339 23.04 1.94 -1.60
N GLY A 340 23.57 2.53 -0.54
CA GLY A 340 24.79 3.35 -0.58
C GLY A 340 24.59 4.81 -1.00
N ASP A 341 23.41 5.17 -1.50
CA ASP A 341 23.10 6.53 -1.95
C ASP A 341 22.46 7.41 -0.85
N MET A 342 22.44 8.72 -1.11
CA MET A 342 21.73 9.72 -0.31
C MET A 342 20.98 10.67 -1.22
N VAL A 343 19.87 11.20 -0.71
CA VAL A 343 19.08 12.22 -1.42
C VAL A 343 19.32 13.59 -0.82
N ARG A 344 19.02 14.64 -1.59
CA ARG A 344 19.01 16.03 -1.13
C ARG A 344 17.69 16.66 -1.55
N GLY A 345 17.11 17.46 -0.67
CA GLY A 345 15.96 18.28 -1.00
C GLY A 345 15.21 18.75 0.24
N ARG A 346 14.94 20.05 0.29
CA ARG A 346 14.15 20.70 1.34
C ARG A 346 12.65 20.51 1.09
N VAL A 347 12.12 19.36 1.44
CA VAL A 347 10.70 18.99 1.32
C VAL A 347 10.14 18.50 2.64
N GLY A 348 8.82 18.63 2.83
CA GLY A 348 8.12 18.26 4.06
C GLY A 348 7.34 19.41 4.65
N THR A 349 6.68 19.15 5.78
CA THR A 349 5.84 20.14 6.47
C THR A 349 6.65 20.97 7.47
N VAL A 350 6.45 22.30 7.46
CA VAL A 350 7.10 23.23 8.40
C VAL A 350 6.79 22.83 9.85
N GLY A 351 7.82 22.71 10.67
CA GLY A 351 7.73 22.20 12.06
C GLY A 351 8.01 20.70 12.20
N TYR A 352 7.93 19.91 11.12
CA TYR A 352 8.25 18.47 11.11
C TYR A 352 9.50 18.14 10.29
N MET A 353 9.96 19.04 9.42
CA MET A 353 11.24 18.87 8.71
C MET A 353 12.39 18.84 9.71
N ALA A 354 13.24 17.82 9.63
CA ALA A 354 14.44 17.71 10.44
C ALA A 354 15.47 18.82 10.12
N PRO A 355 16.38 19.16 11.06
CA PRO A 355 17.42 20.17 10.84
C PRO A 355 18.22 19.98 9.55
N GLU A 356 18.66 18.75 9.26
CA GLU A 356 19.42 18.44 8.04
C GLU A 356 18.62 18.66 6.74
N VAL A 357 17.28 18.57 6.81
CA VAL A 357 16.40 18.89 5.67
C VAL A 357 16.26 20.40 5.50
N ILE A 358 16.16 21.15 6.62
CA ILE A 358 16.09 22.61 6.63
C ILE A 358 17.37 23.21 6.06
N ASP A 359 18.52 22.69 6.49
CA ASP A 359 19.85 23.13 6.02
C ASP A 359 20.21 22.57 4.63
N ASN A 360 19.32 21.77 4.03
CA ASN A 360 19.42 21.20 2.69
C ASN A 360 20.67 20.30 2.51
N ASP A 361 21.02 19.60 3.58
CA ASP A 361 22.05 18.57 3.57
C ASP A 361 21.59 17.30 2.84
N LYS A 362 22.54 16.39 2.60
CA LYS A 362 22.22 15.05 2.13
C LYS A 362 21.74 14.20 3.30
N TYR A 363 20.73 13.38 3.07
CA TYR A 363 20.15 12.51 4.08
C TYR A 363 19.69 11.17 3.49
N THR A 364 19.47 10.21 4.37
CA THR A 364 18.84 8.92 4.06
C THR A 364 17.47 8.86 4.75
N PHE A 365 17.35 8.15 5.87
CA PHE A 365 16.11 7.89 6.59
C PHE A 365 15.95 8.74 7.87
N SER A 366 16.99 9.48 8.26
CA SER A 366 17.01 10.31 9.48
C SER A 366 15.86 11.32 9.61
N PRO A 367 15.30 11.92 8.54
CA PRO A 367 14.18 12.85 8.68
C PRO A 367 12.89 12.18 9.16
N ASP A 368 12.69 10.89 8.85
CA ASP A 368 11.50 10.16 9.28
C ASP A 368 11.53 9.92 10.79
N TRP A 369 12.71 9.67 11.38
CA TRP A 369 12.84 9.52 12.84
C TRP A 369 12.60 10.82 13.60
N PHE A 370 13.06 11.95 13.05
CA PHE A 370 12.79 13.26 13.65
C PHE A 370 11.29 13.58 13.62
N SER A 371 10.66 13.44 12.46
CA SER A 371 9.23 13.70 12.29
C SER A 371 8.35 12.72 13.07
N PHE A 372 8.80 11.47 13.25
CA PHE A 372 8.19 10.50 14.17
C PHE A 372 8.27 10.96 15.64
N GLY A 373 9.39 11.54 16.07
CA GLY A 373 9.51 12.19 17.38
C GLY A 373 8.53 13.36 17.54
N CYS A 374 8.39 14.21 16.52
CA CYS A 374 7.39 15.29 16.52
C CYS A 374 5.96 14.75 16.64
N LEU A 375 5.64 13.66 15.93
CA LEU A 375 4.33 13.01 15.99
C LEU A 375 4.02 12.48 17.40
N ILE A 376 4.95 11.75 18.02
CA ILE A 376 4.76 11.21 19.39
C ILE A 376 4.56 12.36 20.38
N TYR A 377 5.42 13.39 20.30
CA TYR A 377 5.29 14.57 21.15
C TYR A 377 3.90 15.19 21.03
N GLU A 378 3.43 15.42 19.80
CA GLU A 378 2.15 16.09 19.57
C GLU A 378 0.94 15.25 19.97
N MET A 379 1.03 13.92 19.82
CA MET A 379 0.01 13.00 20.34
C MET A 379 -0.13 13.13 21.86
N ILE A 380 0.97 13.24 22.60
CA ILE A 380 0.94 13.31 24.07
C ILE A 380 0.59 14.72 24.56
N GLU A 381 1.30 15.73 24.06
CA GLU A 381 1.18 17.11 24.54
C GLU A 381 -0.12 17.77 24.07
N GLY A 382 -0.59 17.42 22.87
CA GLY A 382 -1.71 18.08 22.21
C GLY A 382 -1.33 19.37 21.46
N GLN A 383 -0.03 19.55 21.17
CA GLN A 383 0.53 20.60 20.34
C GLN A 383 1.90 20.18 19.79
N ALA A 384 2.32 20.73 18.64
CA ALA A 384 3.61 20.43 18.05
C ALA A 384 4.79 21.04 18.85
N PRO A 385 5.98 20.41 18.87
CA PRO A 385 7.09 20.81 19.75
C PRO A 385 7.65 22.22 19.46
N PHE A 386 7.60 22.66 18.20
CA PHE A 386 8.23 23.94 17.78
C PHE A 386 7.22 24.99 17.30
N ARG A 387 5.91 24.70 17.41
CA ARG A 387 4.86 25.60 16.93
C ARG A 387 3.55 25.39 17.69
N ALA A 388 3.09 26.43 18.37
CA ALA A 388 1.82 26.36 19.09
C ALA A 388 0.61 26.37 18.14
N ARG A 389 -0.50 25.79 18.60
CA ARG A 389 -1.75 25.73 17.82
C ARG A 389 -2.25 27.14 17.51
N LYS A 390 -2.61 27.40 16.24
CA LYS A 390 -3.06 28.71 15.72
C LYS A 390 -2.02 29.84 15.84
N GLU A 391 -0.76 29.54 16.15
CA GLU A 391 0.31 30.53 16.17
C GLU A 391 0.59 31.07 14.76
N LYS A 392 0.52 32.39 14.63
CA LYS A 392 0.89 33.13 13.41
C LYS A 392 2.36 33.53 13.49
N VAL A 393 3.23 32.62 13.10
CA VAL A 393 4.68 32.79 13.09
C VAL A 393 5.23 32.59 11.67
N LYS A 394 6.28 33.33 11.32
CA LYS A 394 6.95 33.20 10.02
C LYS A 394 7.65 31.84 9.92
N ARG A 395 7.78 31.31 8.71
CA ARG A 395 8.42 30.01 8.46
C ARG A 395 9.85 29.98 9.00
N GLU A 396 10.59 31.05 8.79
CA GLU A 396 12.01 31.17 9.17
C GLU A 396 12.21 31.08 10.68
N GLU A 397 11.25 31.60 11.47
CA GLU A 397 11.31 31.48 12.93
C GLU A 397 11.01 30.04 13.38
N VAL A 398 10.04 29.36 12.76
CA VAL A 398 9.81 27.93 13.07
C VAL A 398 11.04 27.09 12.67
N ASP A 399 11.65 27.37 11.52
CA ASP A 399 12.89 26.72 11.09
C ASP A 399 14.03 26.95 12.11
N ARG A 400 14.17 28.17 12.64
CA ARG A 400 15.14 28.49 13.70
C ARG A 400 14.87 27.68 14.97
N ARG A 401 13.63 27.66 15.47
CA ARG A 401 13.24 26.89 16.66
C ARG A 401 13.54 25.40 16.51
N VAL A 402 13.24 24.82 15.35
CA VAL A 402 13.53 23.40 15.07
C VAL A 402 15.03 23.10 15.21
N LYS A 403 15.90 24.03 14.77
CA LYS A 403 17.35 23.85 14.79
C LYS A 403 17.98 24.14 16.15
N ASP A 404 17.53 25.20 16.82
CA ASP A 404 18.26 25.79 17.94
C ASP A 404 17.58 25.55 19.29
N ASP A 405 16.24 25.43 19.32
CA ASP A 405 15.50 25.33 20.57
C ASP A 405 15.36 23.88 21.01
N THR A 406 15.39 23.67 22.33
CA THR A 406 15.02 22.39 22.96
C THR A 406 13.53 22.38 23.21
N GLU A 407 12.89 21.26 22.93
CA GLU A 407 11.47 21.02 23.23
C GLU A 407 11.19 21.03 24.75
N ASN A 408 9.96 21.40 25.13
CA ASN A 408 9.53 21.45 26.53
C ASN A 408 8.56 20.31 26.82
N TYR A 409 8.64 19.67 27.98
CA TYR A 409 7.76 18.55 28.32
C TYR A 409 6.86 18.91 29.50
N SER A 410 5.54 18.77 29.32
CA SER A 410 4.59 18.95 30.42
C SER A 410 4.47 17.68 31.27
N HIS A 411 3.64 17.75 32.32
CA HIS A 411 3.30 16.62 33.18
C HIS A 411 2.58 15.46 32.45
N LYS A 412 2.20 15.64 31.18
CA LYS A 412 1.59 14.58 30.37
C LYS A 412 2.58 13.49 29.95
N PHE A 413 3.88 13.76 30.02
CA PHE A 413 4.92 12.79 29.66
C PHE A 413 5.33 11.94 30.87
N SER A 414 5.46 10.63 30.66
CA SER A 414 6.25 9.78 31.55
C SER A 414 7.74 9.94 31.24
N ASP A 415 8.61 9.47 32.14
CA ASP A 415 10.06 9.52 31.95
C ASP A 415 10.50 8.78 30.67
N GLU A 416 9.87 7.64 30.37
CA GLU A 416 10.17 6.86 29.16
C GLU A 416 9.68 7.57 27.89
N ALA A 417 8.51 8.23 27.95
CA ALA A 417 7.98 8.98 26.81
C ALA A 417 8.84 10.22 26.49
N MET A 418 9.24 10.95 27.53
CA MET A 418 10.15 12.08 27.43
C MET A 418 11.51 11.64 26.86
N SER A 419 12.10 10.57 27.42
CA SER A 419 13.37 10.01 26.95
C SER A 419 13.32 9.62 25.48
N LEU A 420 12.24 8.95 25.03
CA LEU A 420 12.07 8.57 23.63
C LEU A 420 12.06 9.79 22.72
N CYS A 421 11.24 10.80 23.05
CA CYS A 421 11.14 12.03 22.27
C CYS A 421 12.48 12.77 22.21
N GLN A 422 13.19 12.93 23.32
CA GLN A 422 14.50 13.59 23.35
C GLN A 422 15.50 12.89 22.44
N GLN A 423 15.52 11.55 22.43
CA GLN A 423 16.44 10.77 21.60
C GLN A 423 16.09 10.83 20.09
N LEU A 424 14.80 10.89 19.74
CA LEU A 424 14.32 11.06 18.36
C LEU A 424 14.45 12.51 17.84
N LEU A 425 14.31 13.51 18.72
CA LEU A 425 14.35 14.94 18.38
C LEU A 425 15.76 15.54 18.44
N LYS A 426 16.79 14.73 18.72
CA LYS A 426 18.19 15.16 18.60
C LYS A 426 18.46 15.81 17.25
N LYS A 427 19.02 17.02 17.30
CA LYS A 427 19.22 17.84 16.09
C LYS A 427 20.22 17.21 15.13
N SER A 428 21.28 16.60 15.66
CA SER A 428 22.27 15.88 14.86
C SER A 428 21.78 14.47 14.51
N PRO A 429 21.67 14.11 13.21
CA PRO A 429 21.26 12.76 12.80
C PRO A 429 22.26 11.68 13.24
N LYS A 430 23.54 12.02 13.46
CA LYS A 430 24.57 11.05 13.91
C LYS A 430 24.28 10.46 15.29
N THR A 431 23.56 11.20 16.12
CA THR A 431 23.25 10.82 17.51
C THR A 431 21.78 10.53 17.74
N ARG A 432 20.95 10.70 16.70
CA ARG A 432 19.50 10.53 16.75
C ARG A 432 19.15 9.04 16.73
N LEU A 433 18.20 8.65 17.58
CA LEU A 433 17.74 7.25 17.66
C LEU A 433 17.19 6.78 16.31
N GLY A 434 17.51 5.54 15.93
CA GLY A 434 17.12 4.93 14.66
C GLY A 434 18.05 5.26 13.49
N CYS A 435 19.06 6.11 13.68
CA CYS A 435 19.97 6.50 12.60
C CYS A 435 21.24 5.66 12.48
N GLN A 436 21.52 4.75 13.44
CA GLN A 436 22.80 4.01 13.46
C GLN A 436 22.79 2.78 12.53
N CYS A 437 21.62 2.16 12.34
CA CYS A 437 21.47 0.93 11.53
C CYS A 437 20.87 1.13 10.13
N GLY A 438 20.95 2.33 9.55
CA GLY A 438 20.48 2.60 8.17
C GLY A 438 19.02 2.17 7.95
N ARG A 439 18.78 1.27 6.99
CA ARG A 439 17.43 0.73 6.69
C ARG A 439 16.79 -0.06 7.85
N GLN A 440 17.58 -0.49 8.84
CA GLN A 440 17.13 -1.27 10.00
C GLN A 440 16.96 -0.42 11.26
N GLY A 441 16.96 0.91 11.14
CA GLY A 441 16.85 1.86 12.26
C GLY A 441 15.68 1.59 13.22
N ALA A 442 14.58 1.05 12.73
CA ALA A 442 13.43 0.68 13.56
C ALA A 442 13.78 -0.30 14.69
N ARG A 443 14.82 -1.14 14.53
CA ARG A 443 15.26 -2.08 15.58
C ARG A 443 15.68 -1.36 16.85
N GLU A 444 16.42 -0.26 16.73
CA GLU A 444 16.84 0.57 17.86
C GLU A 444 15.63 1.18 18.55
N VAL A 445 14.69 1.73 17.77
CA VAL A 445 13.50 2.40 18.29
C VAL A 445 12.58 1.40 19.00
N LYS A 446 12.41 0.19 18.47
CA LYS A 446 11.58 -0.88 19.05
C LYS A 446 12.08 -1.39 20.41
N GLN A 447 13.38 -1.24 20.69
CA GLN A 447 14.01 -1.65 21.95
C GLN A 447 13.88 -0.60 23.06
N HIS A 448 13.38 0.59 22.74
CA HIS A 448 13.21 1.65 23.73
C HIS A 448 12.17 1.26 24.80
N GLU A 449 12.44 1.60 26.06
CA GLU A 449 11.62 1.22 27.23
C GLU A 449 10.16 1.64 27.13
N PHE A 450 9.89 2.77 26.45
CA PHE A 450 8.54 3.23 26.13
C PHE A 450 7.66 2.16 25.46
N PHE A 451 8.24 1.22 24.70
CA PHE A 451 7.54 0.14 24.02
C PHE A 451 7.68 -1.23 24.70
N SER A 452 8.29 -1.31 25.89
CA SER A 452 8.58 -2.58 26.59
C SER A 452 7.36 -3.46 26.85
N CYS A 453 6.18 -2.87 26.98
CA CYS A 453 4.92 -3.60 27.18
C CYS A 453 4.28 -4.16 25.90
N LEU A 454 4.89 -3.97 24.72
CA LEU A 454 4.32 -4.40 23.44
C LEU A 454 4.94 -5.70 22.92
N ASN A 455 4.10 -6.63 22.48
CA ASN A 455 4.53 -7.75 21.65
C ASN A 455 4.49 -7.36 20.16
N TRP A 456 5.66 -7.01 19.60
CA TRP A 456 5.79 -6.54 18.22
C TRP A 456 5.25 -7.50 17.16
N LYS A 457 5.39 -8.82 17.35
CA LYS A 457 4.90 -9.80 16.36
C LYS A 457 3.38 -9.85 16.33
N ARG A 458 2.75 -9.79 17.51
CA ARG A 458 1.28 -9.71 17.62
C ARG A 458 0.76 -8.42 17.02
N LEU A 459 1.44 -7.29 17.26
CA LEU A 459 1.10 -6.01 16.65
C LEU A 459 1.19 -6.09 15.11
N GLU A 460 2.31 -6.59 14.57
CA GLU A 460 2.53 -6.79 13.13
C GLU A 460 1.49 -7.76 12.51
N ALA A 461 1.04 -8.74 13.28
CA ALA A 461 -0.02 -9.66 12.89
C ALA A 461 -1.42 -9.04 12.96
N GLY A 462 -1.60 -7.88 13.60
CA GLY A 462 -2.92 -7.26 13.83
C GLY A 462 -3.73 -7.96 14.91
N MET A 463 -3.05 -8.54 15.91
CA MET A 463 -3.65 -9.29 17.03
C MET A 463 -3.67 -8.50 18.34
N CYS A 464 -3.35 -7.21 18.28
CA CYS A 464 -3.43 -6.31 19.43
C CYS A 464 -4.64 -5.40 19.24
N ASP A 465 -5.57 -5.43 20.19
CA ASP A 465 -6.77 -4.60 20.13
C ASP A 465 -6.41 -3.11 20.26
N PRO A 466 -6.92 -2.23 19.36
CA PRO A 466 -6.71 -0.81 19.48
C PRO A 466 -7.36 -0.22 20.74
N PRO A 467 -6.71 0.74 21.42
CA PRO A 467 -7.25 1.38 22.62
C PRO A 467 -8.43 2.32 22.34
N PHE A 468 -8.73 2.60 21.07
CA PHE A 468 -9.85 3.42 20.65
C PHE A 468 -10.42 2.87 19.33
N VAL A 469 -11.73 2.65 19.30
CA VAL A 469 -12.47 2.22 18.11
C VAL A 469 -13.38 3.38 17.66
N PRO A 470 -13.26 3.86 16.40
CA PRO A 470 -14.15 4.89 15.87
C PRO A 470 -15.62 4.46 15.85
N ASP A 471 -16.55 5.38 16.08
CA ASP A 471 -17.99 5.12 15.94
C ASP A 471 -18.34 4.89 14.46
N PRO A 472 -18.92 3.72 14.09
CA PRO A 472 -19.28 3.42 12.70
C PRO A 472 -20.33 4.38 12.12
N HIS A 473 -21.13 5.04 12.95
CA HIS A 473 -22.16 6.01 12.54
C HIS A 473 -21.65 7.45 12.47
N ALA A 474 -20.42 7.70 12.93
CA ALA A 474 -19.79 9.00 12.84
C ALA A 474 -18.99 9.14 11.54
N VAL A 475 -18.82 10.39 11.09
CA VAL A 475 -17.87 10.72 10.03
C VAL A 475 -16.80 11.67 10.56
N TYR A 476 -15.58 11.15 10.68
CA TYR A 476 -14.41 11.84 11.20
C TYR A 476 -13.72 12.67 10.10
N ALA A 477 -14.47 13.59 9.48
CA ALA A 477 -13.96 14.49 8.45
C ALA A 477 -14.72 15.82 8.49
N LYS A 478 -14.05 16.90 8.05
CA LYS A 478 -14.67 18.22 7.91
C LYS A 478 -15.91 18.18 7.02
N ASP A 479 -16.87 19.05 7.30
CA ASP A 479 -18.06 19.21 6.47
C ASP A 479 -17.68 19.49 5.02
N VAL A 480 -18.45 18.94 4.07
CA VAL A 480 -18.11 18.98 2.64
C VAL A 480 -17.90 20.41 2.14
N LEU A 481 -18.64 21.37 2.71
CA LEU A 481 -18.55 22.79 2.34
C LEU A 481 -17.33 23.50 2.96
N ASP A 482 -16.80 23.00 4.08
CA ASP A 482 -15.58 23.51 4.72
C ASP A 482 -14.30 22.97 4.06
N ILE A 483 -14.45 21.97 3.18
CA ILE A 483 -13.37 21.50 2.32
C ILE A 483 -13.19 22.52 1.21
N GLU A 484 -12.18 23.38 1.37
CA GLU A 484 -11.87 24.45 0.43
C GLU A 484 -11.90 23.98 -1.03
N GLN A 485 -12.67 24.64 -1.88
CA GLN A 485 -12.64 24.34 -3.31
C GLN A 485 -11.39 24.90 -3.97
N PHE A 486 -10.92 24.22 -5.02
CA PHE A 486 -9.85 24.74 -5.84
C PHE A 486 -10.37 25.74 -6.86
N SER A 487 -9.61 26.81 -7.11
CA SER A 487 -9.84 27.64 -8.29
C SER A 487 -9.60 26.83 -9.57
N THR A 488 -10.47 27.04 -10.56
CA THR A 488 -10.38 26.39 -11.87
C THR A 488 -9.10 26.81 -12.59
N VAL A 489 -8.36 25.83 -13.11
CA VAL A 489 -7.13 26.09 -13.87
C VAL A 489 -7.48 26.54 -15.29
N LYS A 490 -7.31 27.84 -15.56
CA LYS A 490 -7.45 28.43 -16.89
C LYS A 490 -6.10 28.51 -17.62
N GLY A 491 -6.13 28.55 -18.95
CA GLY A 491 -4.95 28.76 -19.79
C GLY A 491 -4.00 27.57 -19.93
N VAL A 492 -4.42 26.37 -19.51
CA VAL A 492 -3.63 25.13 -19.64
C VAL A 492 -4.35 24.18 -20.58
N ASN A 493 -3.70 23.86 -21.70
CA ASN A 493 -4.16 22.88 -22.68
C ASN A 493 -3.36 21.59 -22.50
N LEU A 494 -4.07 20.46 -22.55
CA LEU A 494 -3.44 19.16 -22.63
C LEU A 494 -3.08 18.87 -24.09
N ASP A 495 -1.90 18.32 -24.32
CA ASP A 495 -1.36 18.00 -25.64
C ASP A 495 -0.83 16.56 -25.68
N ALA A 496 -0.42 16.09 -26.87
CA ALA A 496 -0.01 14.70 -27.09
C ALA A 496 1.21 14.26 -26.27
N THR A 497 2.03 15.20 -25.75
CA THR A 497 3.15 14.84 -24.88
C THR A 497 2.68 14.36 -23.51
N ASP A 498 1.51 14.84 -23.07
CA ASP A 498 0.90 14.43 -21.80
C ASP A 498 0.35 12.99 -21.85
N ASP A 499 -0.08 12.52 -23.02
CA ASP A 499 -0.70 11.20 -23.20
C ASP A 499 0.25 10.05 -22.88
N THR A 500 1.55 10.24 -23.13
CA THR A 500 2.58 9.26 -22.75
C THR A 500 2.66 9.11 -21.23
N PHE A 501 2.55 10.21 -20.50
CA PHE A 501 2.52 10.20 -19.03
C PHE A 501 1.24 9.54 -18.50
N TYR A 502 0.08 9.89 -19.06
CA TYR A 502 -1.20 9.29 -18.64
C TYR A 502 -1.27 7.78 -18.90
N THR A 503 -0.72 7.32 -20.03
CA THR A 503 -0.65 5.89 -20.35
C THR A 503 0.22 5.13 -19.35
N LYS A 504 1.36 5.69 -18.93
CA LYS A 504 2.24 5.09 -17.90
C LYS A 504 1.59 5.04 -16.52
N PHE A 505 0.72 6.00 -16.22
CA PHE A 505 -0.03 6.05 -14.97
C PHE A 505 -1.14 4.99 -14.93
N ASN A 506 -1.86 4.82 -16.04
CA ASN A 506 -3.07 3.99 -16.14
C ASN A 506 -2.76 2.48 -16.21
N THR A 507 -2.30 1.92 -15.09
CA THR A 507 -1.93 0.49 -14.97
C THR A 507 -3.10 -0.41 -14.58
N GLY A 508 -4.29 0.12 -14.30
CA GLY A 508 -5.45 -0.68 -13.95
C GLY A 508 -5.41 -1.16 -12.50
N SER A 509 -5.79 -2.41 -12.27
CA SER A 509 -5.79 -3.07 -10.96
C SER A 509 -4.35 -3.36 -10.47
N VAL A 510 -4.19 -3.43 -9.15
CA VAL A 510 -2.96 -3.92 -8.50
C VAL A 510 -3.27 -5.30 -7.93
N SER A 511 -2.45 -6.30 -8.27
CA SER A 511 -2.83 -7.70 -8.14
C SER A 511 -3.17 -8.15 -6.71
N ILE A 512 -2.30 -7.88 -5.73
CA ILE A 512 -2.53 -8.35 -4.36
C ILE A 512 -3.80 -7.72 -3.76
N PRO A 513 -3.97 -6.37 -3.73
CA PRO A 513 -5.20 -5.79 -3.19
C PRO A 513 -6.47 -6.17 -3.96
N TRP A 514 -6.39 -6.35 -5.28
CA TRP A 514 -7.55 -6.80 -6.07
C TRP A 514 -7.98 -8.22 -5.73
N GLN A 515 -7.02 -9.13 -5.55
CA GLN A 515 -7.32 -10.52 -5.15
C GLN A 515 -7.87 -10.59 -3.73
N THR A 516 -7.28 -9.83 -2.80
CA THR A 516 -7.81 -9.67 -1.44
C THR A 516 -9.23 -9.13 -1.46
N GLU A 517 -9.54 -8.14 -2.31
CA GLU A 517 -10.91 -7.64 -2.50
C GLU A 517 -11.88 -8.75 -2.93
N MET A 518 -11.51 -9.57 -3.92
CA MET A 518 -12.39 -10.66 -4.38
C MET A 518 -12.67 -11.67 -3.26
N ILE A 519 -11.68 -11.94 -2.41
CA ILE A 519 -11.80 -12.86 -1.27
C ILE A 519 -12.68 -12.25 -0.18
N GLU A 520 -12.35 -11.05 0.31
CA GLU A 520 -13.06 -10.38 1.41
C GLU A 520 -14.52 -10.06 1.09
N THR A 521 -14.83 -9.88 -0.20
CA THR A 521 -16.21 -9.63 -0.64
C THR A 521 -16.96 -10.90 -1.00
N GLU A 522 -16.40 -12.08 -0.72
CA GLU A 522 -16.95 -13.41 -1.05
C GLU A 522 -17.15 -13.65 -2.55
N CYS A 523 -16.73 -12.73 -3.42
CA CYS A 523 -16.81 -12.90 -4.88
C CYS A 523 -15.96 -14.10 -5.34
N TYR A 524 -14.81 -14.34 -4.71
CA TYR A 524 -14.00 -15.54 -4.96
C TYR A 524 -14.81 -16.80 -4.65
N LYS A 525 -15.33 -16.92 -3.44
CA LYS A 525 -16.07 -18.11 -2.99
C LYS A 525 -17.33 -18.38 -3.81
N GLU A 526 -18.06 -17.34 -4.22
CA GLU A 526 -19.31 -17.44 -4.99
C GLU A 526 -19.13 -17.67 -6.50
N LEU A 527 -17.93 -17.43 -7.04
CA LEU A 527 -17.63 -17.66 -8.46
C LEU A 527 -16.72 -18.87 -8.67
N ASN A 528 -15.81 -19.13 -7.73
CA ASN A 528 -14.82 -20.17 -7.83
C ASN A 528 -15.41 -21.54 -7.50
N HIS A 529 -16.09 -22.12 -8.48
CA HIS A 529 -16.63 -23.46 -8.39
C HIS A 529 -16.03 -24.37 -9.47
N PHE A 530 -15.90 -25.65 -9.12
CA PHE A 530 -15.57 -26.74 -10.03
C PHE A 530 -16.79 -27.66 -10.17
N GLY A 531 -16.84 -28.47 -11.22
CA GLY A 531 -17.89 -29.47 -11.38
C GLY A 531 -17.82 -30.55 -10.28
N PRO A 532 -18.87 -31.39 -10.15
CA PRO A 532 -18.86 -32.52 -9.22
C PRO A 532 -17.60 -33.38 -9.39
N ASN A 533 -17.04 -33.90 -8.29
CA ASN A 533 -15.83 -34.75 -8.30
C ASN A 533 -14.61 -34.10 -8.97
N SER A 534 -14.43 -32.78 -8.84
CA SER A 534 -13.31 -32.04 -9.43
C SER A 534 -13.26 -32.13 -10.96
N ILE A 535 -14.42 -32.19 -11.61
CA ILE A 535 -14.55 -32.11 -13.07
C ILE A 535 -14.48 -30.64 -13.52
N ARG A 536 -13.96 -30.40 -14.73
CA ARG A 536 -13.90 -29.06 -15.35
C ARG A 536 -15.32 -28.51 -15.57
N THR A 537 -15.55 -27.26 -15.18
CA THR A 537 -16.73 -26.50 -15.59
C THR A 537 -16.65 -26.15 -17.08
N PRO A 538 -17.78 -25.82 -17.76
CA PRO A 538 -17.78 -25.54 -19.20
C PRO A 538 -16.75 -24.49 -19.65
N ASP A 539 -16.51 -23.47 -18.83
CA ASP A 539 -15.50 -22.43 -19.08
C ASP A 539 -14.04 -22.93 -19.03
N LEU A 540 -13.79 -24.09 -18.43
CA LEU A 540 -12.48 -24.73 -18.25
C LEU A 540 -12.22 -25.92 -19.20
N VAL A 541 -13.19 -26.30 -20.03
CA VAL A 541 -13.05 -27.39 -21.01
C VAL A 541 -12.30 -26.86 -22.24
N LEU A 542 -11.11 -27.40 -22.54
CA LEU A 542 -10.26 -26.89 -23.63
C LEU A 542 -10.91 -27.01 -25.01
N ASP A 543 -11.60 -28.12 -25.25
CA ASP A 543 -12.16 -28.48 -26.56
C ASP A 543 -13.64 -28.09 -26.73
N ALA A 544 -14.22 -27.36 -25.76
CA ALA A 544 -15.60 -26.93 -25.87
C ALA A 544 -15.75 -25.82 -26.93
N PRO A 545 -16.79 -25.86 -27.79
CA PRO A 545 -17.06 -24.76 -28.70
C PRO A 545 -17.35 -23.49 -27.87
N PRO A 546 -16.75 -22.34 -28.19
CA PRO A 546 -17.00 -21.11 -27.43
C PRO A 546 -18.49 -20.77 -27.52
N GLU A 547 -19.14 -20.55 -26.38
CA GLU A 547 -20.54 -20.12 -26.38
C GLU A 547 -20.70 -18.85 -27.23
N PRO A 548 -21.75 -18.76 -28.06
CA PRO A 548 -22.00 -17.58 -28.86
C PRO A 548 -22.14 -16.36 -27.94
N GLU A 549 -21.35 -15.32 -28.18
CA GLU A 549 -21.41 -14.07 -27.40
C GLU A 549 -22.86 -13.57 -27.32
N SER A 550 -23.46 -13.68 -26.13
CA SER A 550 -24.72 -13.01 -25.82
C SER A 550 -24.51 -11.51 -26.04
N LYS A 551 -25.15 -10.96 -27.08
CA LYS A 551 -25.21 -9.51 -27.32
C LYS A 551 -25.95 -8.86 -26.15
N GLY A 552 -25.21 -8.56 -25.08
CA GLY A 552 -25.70 -7.76 -23.97
C GLY A 552 -26.09 -6.36 -24.44
N CYS A 553 -27.11 -5.79 -23.82
CA CYS A 553 -27.74 -4.51 -24.16
C CYS A 553 -26.87 -3.25 -23.90
N PHE A 554 -25.58 -3.30 -24.23
CA PHE A 554 -24.69 -2.13 -24.33
C PHE A 554 -23.79 -2.30 -25.57
N PRO A 555 -23.63 -1.27 -26.42
CA PRO A 555 -22.93 -1.36 -27.69
C PRO A 555 -21.41 -1.32 -27.46
N PHE A 556 -20.82 -2.41 -26.96
CA PHE A 556 -19.38 -2.59 -26.91
C PHE A 556 -18.95 -3.67 -27.90
N ARG A 557 -19.10 -3.38 -29.21
CA ARG A 557 -18.28 -3.99 -30.27
C ARG A 557 -18.44 -3.25 -31.59
N ARG A 558 -17.50 -2.34 -31.86
CA ARG A 558 -16.95 -2.13 -33.21
C ARG A 558 -15.42 -2.07 -33.06
N LYS A 559 -14.78 -3.22 -33.00
CA LYS A 559 -13.36 -3.29 -33.40
C LYS A 559 -13.36 -3.14 -34.92
N LYS A 560 -12.79 -2.06 -35.46
CA LYS A 560 -12.21 -2.11 -36.81
C LYS A 560 -11.06 -3.12 -36.69
N LEU A 561 -11.30 -4.35 -37.14
CA LEU A 561 -10.24 -5.34 -37.31
C LEU A 561 -9.27 -4.79 -38.35
N THR A 562 -8.04 -4.50 -37.95
CA THR A 562 -6.93 -4.34 -38.90
C THR A 562 -6.72 -5.67 -39.63
N ALA A 563 -6.43 -5.63 -40.93
CA ALA A 563 -6.44 -6.77 -41.85
C ALA A 563 -5.47 -7.94 -41.55
N ARG A 564 -4.83 -7.99 -40.37
CA ARG A 564 -3.91 -9.06 -39.93
C ARG A 564 -4.49 -10.07 -38.93
N MET A 565 -5.80 -10.06 -38.69
CA MET A 565 -6.45 -11.01 -37.74
C MET A 565 -7.65 -11.76 -38.36
N ARG A 566 -7.61 -12.08 -39.66
CA ARG A 566 -8.54 -13.07 -40.21
C ARG A 566 -7.99 -14.48 -39.92
N PRO A 567 -8.80 -15.44 -39.45
CA PRO A 567 -8.42 -16.84 -39.43
C PRO A 567 -8.07 -17.29 -40.85
N VAL A 568 -6.91 -17.91 -41.03
CA VAL A 568 -6.56 -18.61 -42.26
C VAL A 568 -7.30 -19.95 -42.25
N PRO A 569 -8.03 -20.34 -43.31
CA PRO A 569 -8.61 -21.67 -43.41
C PRO A 569 -7.50 -22.72 -43.45
N ILE A 570 -7.52 -23.68 -42.53
CA ILE A 570 -6.66 -24.87 -42.59
C ILE A 570 -7.32 -25.84 -43.56
N HIS A 571 -6.75 -26.03 -44.75
CA HIS A 571 -7.03 -27.18 -45.59
C HIS A 571 -6.24 -28.38 -45.05
N VAL A 572 -6.95 -29.45 -44.72
CA VAL A 572 -6.36 -30.74 -44.38
C VAL A 572 -6.15 -31.48 -45.69
N ASP A 573 -4.92 -31.55 -46.18
CA ASP A 573 -4.53 -32.52 -47.21
C ASP A 573 -3.50 -33.48 -46.64
N SER A 574 -3.88 -34.75 -46.63
CA SER A 574 -3.14 -35.92 -46.22
C SER A 574 -2.21 -36.40 -47.35
N THR A 575 -0.89 -36.36 -47.13
CA THR A 575 0.14 -37.37 -47.51
C THR A 575 1.55 -36.78 -47.41
N PRO A 576 2.57 -37.54 -46.96
CA PRO A 576 3.95 -37.05 -46.89
C PRO A 576 4.73 -37.31 -48.20
N PRO A 577 5.67 -36.44 -48.60
CA PRO A 577 6.55 -36.68 -49.73
C PRO A 577 7.74 -37.59 -49.36
N PRO A 578 8.34 -38.33 -50.33
CA PRO A 578 9.39 -39.31 -50.06
C PRO A 578 10.78 -38.68 -49.92
N ALA A 579 11.66 -39.36 -49.18
CA ALA A 579 13.05 -38.98 -48.94
C ALA A 579 13.94 -39.16 -50.19
N PRO A 580 14.96 -38.31 -50.39
CA PRO A 580 15.94 -38.48 -51.47
C PRO A 580 17.05 -39.49 -51.08
N PRO A 581 17.62 -40.24 -52.05
CA PRO A 581 18.66 -41.23 -51.77
C PRO A 581 20.05 -40.60 -51.65
N THR A 582 20.85 -41.18 -50.76
CA THR A 582 22.30 -40.99 -50.66
C THR A 582 23.01 -41.74 -51.78
N SER A 583 23.99 -41.11 -52.42
CA SER A 583 25.04 -41.82 -53.15
C SER A 583 26.39 -41.13 -52.98
N VAL A 584 27.40 -41.97 -52.97
CA VAL A 584 28.78 -41.76 -52.54
C VAL A 584 29.63 -41.39 -53.78
N ASP A 585 30.61 -40.52 -53.56
CA ASP A 585 32.03 -40.72 -53.88
C ASP A 585 32.77 -39.72 -54.79
N ASN A 586 33.99 -39.40 -54.29
CA ASN A 586 35.24 -39.03 -54.96
C ASN A 586 35.42 -37.66 -55.67
N SER A 587 36.24 -36.80 -55.03
CA SER A 587 37.69 -36.63 -55.31
C SER A 587 38.20 -35.17 -55.31
N THR A 588 39.30 -34.96 -54.55
CA THR A 588 40.49 -34.09 -54.81
C THR A 588 40.23 -32.59 -55.14
N THR A 589 40.81 -31.56 -54.51
CA THR A 589 42.23 -31.29 -54.20
C THR A 589 42.35 -29.85 -53.65
N THR A 590 43.25 -29.62 -52.67
CA THR A 590 44.11 -28.42 -52.44
C THR A 590 43.48 -27.01 -52.31
N THR A 591 43.89 -26.08 -51.43
CA THR A 591 45.15 -25.91 -50.65
C THR A 591 44.99 -24.76 -49.63
N ARG A 592 45.69 -24.90 -48.49
CA ARG A 592 46.49 -23.89 -47.71
C ARG A 592 45.76 -22.73 -47.00
N ASN A 593 45.78 -22.72 -45.66
CA ASN A 593 46.82 -22.19 -44.72
C ASN A 593 46.74 -20.65 -44.56
N ALA A 594 46.99 -20.01 -43.43
CA ALA A 594 47.19 -20.37 -42.01
C ALA A 594 47.37 -19.05 -41.23
N ASN A 595 47.11 -19.09 -39.91
CA ASN A 595 47.76 -18.34 -38.80
C ASN A 595 47.73 -16.79 -38.79
N ALA A 596 47.26 -16.10 -37.73
CA ALA A 596 47.59 -16.08 -36.29
C ALA A 596 48.59 -14.96 -35.91
N GLY A 597 48.33 -14.32 -34.76
CA GLY A 597 49.26 -13.44 -34.00
C GLY A 597 48.86 -11.96 -33.97
N GLN A 598 48.17 -11.48 -32.93
CA GLN A 598 48.72 -10.86 -31.69
C GLN A 598 49.56 -9.58 -31.91
N ALA A 599 49.08 -8.45 -31.37
CA ALA A 599 49.72 -7.63 -30.32
C ALA A 599 49.16 -6.18 -30.31
N THR A 600 48.85 -5.68 -29.12
CA THR A 600 48.62 -4.27 -28.73
C THR A 600 49.96 -3.52 -28.59
N PRO A 601 50.08 -2.25 -28.10
CA PRO A 601 49.11 -1.16 -27.82
C PRO A 601 49.56 0.22 -28.38
N ALA A 602 48.73 1.27 -28.24
CA ALA A 602 49.08 2.63 -27.75
C ALA A 602 48.13 3.72 -28.29
N ASP A 603 47.67 4.56 -27.36
CA ASP A 603 46.91 5.82 -27.51
C ASP A 603 47.82 6.93 -28.11
N PRO A 604 47.30 8.06 -28.69
CA PRO A 604 46.81 9.14 -27.82
C PRO A 604 45.67 10.05 -28.38
N SER A 605 44.79 10.47 -27.46
CA SER A 605 44.25 11.82 -27.24
C SER A 605 43.67 12.66 -28.41
N VAL A 606 42.38 13.02 -28.32
CA VAL A 606 41.88 14.41 -28.56
C VAL A 606 40.69 14.72 -27.62
N THR A 607 40.87 15.79 -26.86
CA THR A 607 39.91 16.54 -26.03
C THR A 607 38.83 17.27 -26.84
N THR A 608 37.58 17.32 -26.34
CA THR A 608 36.82 18.57 -26.12
C THR A 608 35.54 18.35 -25.29
N SER A 609 35.52 19.00 -24.12
CA SER A 609 34.41 19.61 -23.37
C SER A 609 32.95 19.38 -23.79
N ALA A 610 32.14 18.91 -22.83
CA ALA A 610 30.72 19.26 -22.73
C ALA A 610 30.33 19.52 -21.26
N THR A 611 30.03 20.79 -20.98
CA THR A 611 29.43 21.32 -19.75
C THR A 611 28.07 20.69 -19.47
N SER A 612 27.92 20.03 -18.32
CA SER A 612 26.62 19.60 -17.79
C SER A 612 26.07 20.65 -16.81
N THR A 613 25.11 21.44 -17.27
CA THR A 613 24.30 22.33 -16.44
C THR A 613 23.34 21.52 -15.57
N SER A 614 23.57 21.52 -14.26
CA SER A 614 22.65 20.97 -13.26
C SER A 614 21.50 21.96 -13.01
N THR A 615 20.31 21.64 -13.51
CA THR A 615 19.11 22.46 -13.26
C THR A 615 18.50 22.07 -11.90
N SER A 616 18.74 22.91 -10.89
CA SER A 616 18.06 22.85 -9.60
C SER A 616 16.59 23.24 -9.74
N VAL A 617 15.67 22.32 -9.44
CA VAL A 617 14.23 22.63 -9.34
C VAL A 617 13.89 22.95 -7.89
N THR A 618 13.83 24.24 -7.57
CA THR A 618 13.30 24.75 -6.30
C THR A 618 11.77 24.64 -6.33
N VAL A 619 11.18 23.73 -5.54
CA VAL A 619 9.73 23.67 -5.33
C VAL A 619 9.38 24.59 -4.15
N THR A 620 8.92 25.80 -4.45
CA THR A 620 8.33 26.70 -3.46
C THR A 620 6.89 26.26 -3.15
N SER A 621 6.66 25.75 -1.94
CA SER A 621 5.30 25.59 -1.40
C SER A 621 4.75 26.98 -1.03
N SER A 622 4.07 27.65 -1.97
CA SER A 622 3.37 28.90 -1.70
C SER A 622 2.06 28.61 -0.94
N MET A 623 2.04 28.89 0.36
CA MET A 623 0.79 29.21 1.07
C MET A 623 0.49 30.69 0.87
N SER A 624 -0.70 30.98 0.33
CA SER A 624 -1.21 32.32 0.09
C SER A 624 -1.35 33.09 1.41
N THR A 625 -0.58 34.16 1.56
CA THR A 625 -0.88 35.24 2.51
C THR A 625 -1.18 36.48 1.68
N THR A 626 -2.45 36.85 1.54
CA THR A 626 -2.83 38.13 0.94
C THR A 626 -2.78 39.19 2.04
N MET A 627 -1.75 40.03 2.03
CA MET A 627 -1.80 41.34 2.70
C MET A 627 -2.71 42.27 1.88
N VAL A 628 -3.68 42.90 2.55
CA VAL A 628 -4.45 44.02 2.01
C VAL A 628 -3.81 45.29 2.56
N THR A 629 -3.19 46.08 1.69
CA THR A 629 -2.87 47.49 1.94
C THR A 629 -4.11 48.33 1.67
N GLY A 630 -4.41 49.26 2.57
CA GLY A 630 -5.71 49.88 2.72
C GLY A 630 -6.05 51.04 1.77
N THR A 631 -7.29 51.51 1.93
CA THR A 631 -7.73 52.84 1.56
C THR A 631 -8.64 53.38 2.66
N THR A 632 -8.27 54.54 3.16
CA THR A 632 -8.94 55.38 4.15
C THR A 632 -10.33 55.82 3.69
N VAL A 633 -11.36 55.66 4.52
CA VAL A 633 -12.55 56.52 4.52
C VAL A 633 -12.97 56.78 5.97
N THR A 634 -12.71 58.01 6.42
CA THR A 634 -13.35 58.67 7.56
C THR A 634 -14.84 58.81 7.34
N ILE A 635 -15.66 58.57 8.36
CA ILE A 635 -16.82 59.40 8.75
C ILE A 635 -17.11 59.18 10.25
N SER A 636 -17.22 60.31 10.94
CA SER A 636 -17.61 60.53 12.33
C SER A 636 -19.11 60.26 12.56
N SER A 637 -19.50 59.75 13.72
CA SER A 637 -20.28 60.51 14.73
C SER A 637 -21.12 59.65 15.69
N MET A 638 -20.90 59.91 16.98
CA MET A 638 -21.84 60.12 18.09
C MET A 638 -22.79 59.02 18.62
N SER A 639 -22.57 58.78 19.93
CA SER A 639 -23.56 58.72 21.05
C SER A 639 -24.54 57.54 21.07
N THR A 640 -24.82 56.86 22.18
CA THR A 640 -25.09 57.36 23.54
C THR A 640 -25.00 56.22 24.56
N MET A 641 -24.68 56.59 25.81
CA MET A 641 -24.70 55.81 27.06
C MET A 641 -26.03 55.10 27.39
N VAL A 642 -25.95 54.12 28.31
CA VAL A 642 -26.79 53.84 29.52
C VAL A 642 -26.42 52.40 29.99
N SER A 643 -25.56 52.17 31.00
CA SER A 643 -25.85 51.97 32.46
C SER A 643 -27.10 51.09 32.73
N THR A 644 -27.17 50.04 33.56
CA THR A 644 -26.78 49.75 34.95
C THR A 644 -27.11 48.24 35.18
N ALA A 645 -26.27 47.42 35.82
CA ALA A 645 -26.19 47.06 37.25
C ALA A 645 -26.92 45.75 37.70
N SER A 646 -26.25 45.08 38.66
CA SER A 646 -26.74 44.14 39.68
C SER A 646 -26.97 42.68 39.23
N SER A 647 -26.15 41.71 39.66
CA SER A 647 -26.09 40.99 40.96
C SER A 647 -27.16 39.91 41.12
N GLY A 648 -26.75 38.68 41.46
CA GLY A 648 -27.68 37.65 41.92
C GLY A 648 -27.10 36.23 41.90
N ALA A 649 -26.36 35.88 42.94
CA ALA A 649 -26.07 34.49 43.28
C ALA A 649 -27.36 33.78 43.75
N LYS A 650 -27.51 32.49 43.42
CA LYS A 650 -28.38 31.56 44.18
C LYS A 650 -27.94 30.10 43.99
N THR A 651 -27.41 29.56 45.08
CA THR A 651 -27.28 28.16 45.46
C THR A 651 -28.66 27.54 45.66
N ILE A 652 -28.92 26.31 45.17
CA ILE A 652 -29.91 25.38 45.76
C ILE A 652 -29.42 23.93 45.62
N ASN A 653 -29.53 23.22 46.73
CA ASN A 653 -29.25 21.81 46.99
C ASN A 653 -30.35 20.84 46.47
N SER A 654 -29.90 19.63 46.14
CA SER A 654 -30.41 18.30 46.57
C SER A 654 -31.76 17.71 46.11
N VAL A 655 -31.69 16.37 45.97
CA VAL A 655 -32.74 15.32 45.97
C VAL A 655 -33.47 15.18 44.62
N SER A 656 -33.48 14.05 43.93
CA SER A 656 -33.51 12.61 44.30
C SER A 656 -32.97 11.76 43.16
#